data_AF-A0A2V5PN48-F1
#
_entry.id   AF-A0A2V5PN48-F1
#
_cell.length_a   1.000
_cell.length_b   1.000
_cell.length_c   1.000
_cell.angle_alpha   90.00
_cell.angle_beta   90.00
_cell.angle_gamma   90.00
#
_symmetry.space_group_name_H-M   'P 1'
#
loop_
_entity.id
_entity.type
_entity.pdbx_description
1 polymer ?
#
loop_
_entity_poly.entity_id
_entity_poly.type
_entity_poly.pdbx_seq_one_letter_code
_entity_poly.pdbx_strand_id
1 'polypeptide(L)'
;MFTRLFSYFALPLLLLLSNSSGNSAAPSTKNREGETGTLEKMIVANGHVAMDLDLSRLNGGQAGAKEAKLDPLQFQIGPNSFFTVLVFNDALRGPDTGSMSLVPQNTAALPARLQSSLNQLVLEKFPADAPFDFAVRDGKTGFVFFNIEGNLYEYDAGAHLLSIKGGRLLISEEFANKLGRPADAGVIVGEISIGATMQRLEIEQLDANGDVKSARLPALNQPDVGTVPGPDVIVGELIGLVQSQSGAVAGLVGLALGTDACNQGTIDVDWFALSNSDHPFIPQNVYRMSGDTDNAQRFEQIGQSWGKHAFTAASSNTCGFGCNGVSGSHLGSGCSDAYGSGLNGSQTGIGSRAWVNPFTGNFNGSTANNHSGHSHDATTHRILVDVNDLNTSLNAGATYFAEAQYVVPHEYAWCQTHPGQCNMYNNASYRRYNVTGTNQPFSFTSVGPTVRMTPAINAWTGATINTIEPAPGADGRAFIAYKVTNPSAGVWHYEYAIYNQNLDRGIQSFSLPLGCGITLTNLGFHAPPNHPGIANDGTQGSLGYSNVPWTSNQTVNALTWSTETVVQNENANAIRFGTLYNFRFDSDRGPIPVQATIGYFKTGTPTTVLTVGPNACNATPSPIPSVTPIPTPTVTPPATPSPAPTVTPTPGATPPPTPCGTTTFSNTASISIPDSGAAAPYPSNIAVALGGTITKVTVRLNNLSHTFPSDIDMLLVGPGGQTAIIMSDVGGGDDVSNITLTLDDAAASPLPGALLTTGTFRPTNTGTGDTFPAPAPGGGSAGSVLSIFNGTNPNGTWSLYVVDDAAQDLGSIAGGWNLIISTTNDCGTPTPTPSATIPPTATPSPSSPGSPTPPPPPTPSVTPTPGVVPPVDLALTMTDSPDPVTVGNHL
;
A
#
# COMPACT_ATOMS: atom_id res chain seq x y z
N MET A 1 13.13 40.79 -3.26
CA MET A 1 11.75 41.29 -3.48
C MET A 1 10.90 40.11 -3.90
N PHE A 2 10.20 39.46 -2.96
CA PHE A 2 8.93 38.73 -3.12
C PHE A 2 8.51 38.21 -1.73
N THR A 3 8.45 39.14 -0.78
CA THR A 3 7.60 39.06 0.41
C THR A 3 6.20 39.44 -0.07
N ARG A 4 5.29 38.47 -0.19
CA ARG A 4 3.81 38.62 -0.25
C ARG A 4 3.20 37.36 -0.88
N LEU A 5 2.96 36.33 -0.07
CA LEU A 5 1.87 35.36 -0.30
C LEU A 5 1.60 34.40 0.88
N PHE A 6 2.16 34.66 2.08
CA PHE A 6 1.70 34.09 3.35
C PHE A 6 1.00 35.15 4.21
N SER A 7 0.06 35.89 3.62
CA SER A 7 -0.71 36.94 4.32
C SER A 7 -2.20 36.59 4.48
N TYR A 8 -2.52 35.31 4.64
CA TYR A 8 -3.86 34.86 5.03
C TYR A 8 -3.78 33.74 6.05
N PHE A 9 -3.12 33.98 7.18
CA PHE A 9 -3.39 33.33 8.48
C PHE A 9 -2.69 34.02 9.68
N ALA A 10 -2.01 35.16 9.47
CA ALA A 10 -1.29 35.91 10.51
C ALA A 10 -2.04 37.16 11.03
N LEU A 11 -3.37 37.13 11.10
CA LEU A 11 -4.17 38.13 11.83
C LEU A 11 -5.47 37.44 12.26
N PRO A 12 -5.52 36.91 13.50
CA PRO A 12 -5.77 37.77 14.65
C PRO A 12 -4.93 37.41 15.89
N LEU A 13 -3.59 37.33 15.80
CA LEU A 13 -2.78 37.14 17.03
C LEU A 13 -2.51 38.45 17.78
N LEU A 14 -2.54 39.60 17.10
CA LEU A 14 -2.36 40.92 17.74
C LEU A 14 -3.54 41.36 18.62
N LEU A 15 -4.71 40.70 18.53
CA LEU A 15 -5.89 41.02 19.34
C LEU A 15 -5.96 40.23 20.66
N LEU A 16 -5.15 39.18 20.83
CA LEU A 16 -5.10 38.40 22.08
C LEU A 16 -4.24 39.05 23.19
N LEU A 17 -3.59 40.18 22.90
CA LEU A 17 -2.82 40.96 23.89
C LEU A 17 -3.62 42.10 24.55
N SER A 18 -4.92 42.20 24.27
CA SER A 18 -5.81 43.19 24.89
C SER A 18 -7.26 42.69 25.08
N ASN A 19 -7.60 42.46 26.35
CA ASN A 19 -8.93 42.35 26.98
C ASN A 19 -9.86 41.18 26.57
N SER A 20 -10.02 40.22 27.50
CA SER A 20 -11.35 39.89 28.07
C SER A 20 -11.27 39.10 29.39
N SER A 21 -11.99 39.61 30.39
CA SER A 21 -12.62 38.95 31.54
C SER A 21 -11.80 38.09 32.53
N GLY A 22 -11.20 38.80 33.49
CA GLY A 22 -10.98 38.48 34.91
C GLY A 22 -11.33 37.11 35.49
N ASN A 23 -10.29 36.37 35.86
CA ASN A 23 -10.11 35.75 37.19
C ASN A 23 -8.73 35.06 37.27
N SER A 24 -7.66 35.83 37.51
CA SER A 24 -6.38 35.39 38.12
C SER A 24 -5.48 36.61 38.43
N ALA A 25 -4.63 36.48 39.45
CA ALA A 25 -4.15 37.56 40.33
C ALA A 25 -3.11 38.57 39.78
N ALA A 26 -3.18 39.79 40.35
CA ALA A 26 -2.29 40.97 40.39
C ALA A 26 -1.18 41.19 39.32
N PRO A 27 -1.15 42.36 38.63
CA PRO A 27 -0.09 42.70 37.69
C PRO A 27 1.12 43.33 38.39
N SER A 28 2.32 42.75 38.22
CA SER A 28 3.56 43.51 38.43
C SER A 28 3.87 44.32 37.18
N THR A 29 3.88 45.64 37.30
CA THR A 29 4.23 46.57 36.23
C THR A 29 5.73 46.52 35.93
N LYS A 30 6.12 45.89 34.82
CA LYS A 30 7.34 46.22 34.06
C LYS A 30 7.09 46.11 32.55
N ASN A 31 7.75 47.02 31.82
CA ASN A 31 7.56 47.36 30.40
C ASN A 31 7.58 46.15 29.45
N ARG A 32 6.68 46.17 28.45
CA ARG A 32 6.62 45.20 27.34
C ARG A 32 7.70 45.48 26.29
N GLU A 33 8.78 44.70 26.32
CA GLU A 33 9.61 44.39 25.14
C GLU A 33 9.15 43.04 24.57
N GLY A 34 9.24 42.86 23.25
CA GLY A 34 8.79 41.66 22.55
C GLY A 34 9.55 40.41 23.02
N GLU A 35 8.86 39.55 23.78
CA GLU A 35 9.45 38.32 24.30
C GLU A 35 9.60 37.28 23.19
N THR A 36 10.84 36.90 22.89
CA THR A 36 11.14 35.65 22.18
C THR A 36 10.78 34.47 23.07
N GLY A 37 10.25 33.38 22.53
CA GLY A 37 9.81 32.28 23.37
C GLY A 37 9.31 31.05 22.64
N THR A 38 8.98 30.03 23.43
CA THR A 38 8.40 28.77 22.92
C THR A 38 6.88 28.83 23.03
N LEU A 39 6.19 28.70 21.89
CA LEU A 39 4.74 28.51 21.84
C LEU A 39 4.44 27.03 21.63
N GLU A 40 3.64 26.45 22.51
CA GLU A 40 3.25 25.06 22.45
C GLU A 40 1.73 24.96 22.28
N LYS A 41 1.30 24.30 21.20
CA LYS A 41 -0.07 23.83 21.04
C LYS A 41 -0.13 22.43 21.62
N MET A 42 -1.01 22.19 22.57
CA MET A 42 -1.11 20.90 23.26
C MET A 42 -2.51 20.34 23.17
N ILE A 43 -2.64 19.01 23.13
CA ILE A 43 -3.92 18.30 23.17
C ILE A 43 -3.99 17.38 24.39
N VAL A 44 -5.19 16.90 24.71
CA VAL A 44 -5.37 15.94 25.79
C VAL A 44 -4.76 14.59 25.43
N ALA A 45 -3.82 14.10 26.24
CA ALA A 45 -3.29 12.76 26.13
C ALA A 45 -4.25 11.74 26.77
N ASN A 46 -4.64 12.00 28.02
CA ASN A 46 -5.65 11.26 28.78
C ASN A 46 -6.13 12.12 29.96
N GLY A 47 -7.12 11.65 30.71
CA GLY A 47 -7.57 12.34 31.91
C GLY A 47 -8.89 11.82 32.45
N HIS A 48 -9.46 12.55 33.40
CA HIS A 48 -10.72 12.23 34.04
C HIS A 48 -11.62 13.45 34.12
N VAL A 49 -12.93 13.20 34.10
CA VAL A 49 -13.98 14.19 34.35
C VAL A 49 -14.88 13.66 35.45
N ALA A 50 -15.16 14.49 36.45
CA ALA A 50 -16.16 14.23 37.47
C ALA A 50 -17.31 15.21 37.29
N MET A 51 -18.53 14.71 37.17
CA MET A 51 -19.77 15.48 37.21
C MET A 51 -20.56 15.10 38.47
N ASP A 52 -20.71 16.04 39.40
CA ASP A 52 -21.48 15.86 40.63
C ASP A 52 -22.88 16.44 40.42
N LEU A 53 -23.88 15.57 40.22
CA LEU A 53 -25.22 15.94 39.74
C LEU A 53 -26.29 15.79 40.83
N ASP A 54 -27.21 16.74 40.94
CA ASP A 54 -28.45 16.60 41.70
C ASP A 54 -29.46 15.74 40.92
N LEU A 55 -29.31 14.43 41.05
CA LEU A 55 -30.18 13.46 40.38
C LEU A 55 -31.61 13.50 40.90
N SER A 56 -31.82 13.94 42.14
CA SER A 56 -33.15 14.09 42.72
C SER A 56 -33.96 15.15 41.95
N ARG A 57 -33.31 16.26 41.61
CA ARG A 57 -33.88 17.34 40.81
C ARG A 57 -34.00 16.97 39.33
N LEU A 58 -33.03 16.25 38.78
CA LEU A 58 -33.07 15.79 37.39
C LEU A 58 -34.17 14.74 37.15
N ASN A 59 -34.49 13.90 38.13
CA ASN A 59 -35.52 12.87 38.04
C ASN A 59 -36.92 13.29 38.54
N GLY A 60 -37.13 14.58 38.86
CA GLY A 60 -38.45 15.13 39.16
C GLY A 60 -38.88 15.11 40.64
N GLY A 61 -37.92 15.05 41.57
CA GLY A 61 -38.18 15.27 43.00
C GLY A 61 -38.64 16.71 43.29
N GLN A 62 -39.59 16.88 44.21
CA GLN A 62 -40.14 18.19 44.59
C GLN A 62 -39.04 19.16 45.06
N ALA A 63 -38.99 20.35 44.44
CA ALA A 63 -38.13 21.45 44.85
C ALA A 63 -38.59 21.99 46.22
N GLY A 64 -38.04 21.44 47.30
CA GLY A 64 -38.27 21.94 48.65
C GLY A 64 -38.28 20.87 49.73
N ALA A 65 -37.13 20.27 50.02
CA ALA A 65 -36.69 19.86 51.37
C ALA A 65 -35.47 18.94 51.28
N LYS A 66 -34.40 19.31 52.01
CA LYS A 66 -33.10 18.63 52.23
C LYS A 66 -32.01 18.99 51.23
N GLU A 67 -30.78 19.09 51.75
CA GLU A 67 -29.54 19.38 51.00
C GLU A 67 -29.51 18.60 49.70
N ALA A 68 -29.18 19.27 48.60
CA ALA A 68 -28.98 18.63 47.31
C ALA A 68 -27.90 17.55 47.46
N LYS A 69 -28.31 16.29 47.50
CA LYS A 69 -27.36 15.19 47.46
C LYS A 69 -26.83 15.12 46.04
N LEU A 70 -25.58 15.55 45.86
CA LEU A 70 -24.88 15.40 44.59
C LEU A 70 -24.40 13.96 44.47
N ASP A 71 -24.77 13.31 43.37
CA ASP A 71 -24.32 11.97 43.03
C ASP A 71 -23.20 12.06 41.97
N PRO A 72 -22.01 11.48 42.23
CA PRO A 72 -20.86 11.59 41.34
C PRO A 72 -21.02 10.70 40.11
N LEU A 73 -20.75 11.27 38.94
CA LEU A 73 -20.63 10.57 37.66
C LEU A 73 -19.22 10.79 37.12
N GLN A 74 -18.47 9.71 37.01
CA GLN A 74 -17.05 9.70 36.69
C GLN A 74 -16.83 9.24 35.26
N PHE A 75 -15.91 9.90 34.56
CA PHE A 75 -15.55 9.59 33.19
C PHE A 75 -14.04 9.56 33.04
N GLN A 76 -13.54 8.62 32.22
CA GLN A 76 -12.23 8.74 31.61
C GLN A 76 -12.38 9.56 30.33
N ILE A 77 -11.40 10.40 30.04
CA ILE A 77 -11.35 11.15 28.79
C ILE A 77 -10.79 10.22 27.72
N GLY A 78 -11.47 10.15 26.57
CA GLY A 78 -10.96 9.44 25.40
C GLY A 78 -9.57 9.98 25.02
N PRO A 79 -8.58 9.10 24.81
CA PRO A 79 -7.21 9.54 24.53
C PRO A 79 -7.15 10.36 23.24
N ASN A 80 -6.20 11.29 23.17
CA ASN A 80 -5.97 12.16 21.99
C ASN A 80 -7.20 12.98 21.59
N SER A 81 -8.03 13.34 22.57
CA SER A 81 -9.14 14.25 22.36
C SER A 81 -8.63 15.60 21.84
N PHE A 82 -9.17 16.08 20.72
CA PHE A 82 -8.81 17.35 20.04
C PHE A 82 -9.27 18.60 20.80
N PHE A 83 -9.32 18.52 22.13
CA PHE A 83 -9.37 19.70 22.97
C PHE A 83 -7.95 20.26 23.09
N THR A 84 -7.78 21.47 22.56
CA THR A 84 -6.46 22.07 22.41
C THR A 84 -6.25 23.20 23.42
N VAL A 85 -5.04 23.31 23.97
CA VAL A 85 -4.61 24.50 24.72
C VAL A 85 -3.35 25.10 24.12
N LEU A 86 -3.20 26.42 24.28
CA LEU A 86 -1.98 27.14 23.95
C LEU A 86 -1.19 27.46 25.23
N VAL A 87 0.11 27.18 25.21
CA VAL A 87 1.05 27.49 26.30
C VAL A 87 2.19 28.30 25.70
N PHE A 88 2.52 29.45 26.28
CA PHE A 88 3.66 30.26 25.85
C PHE A 88 4.57 30.53 27.02
N ASN A 89 5.85 30.13 26.90
CA ASN A 89 6.85 30.20 27.97
C ASN A 89 6.30 29.64 29.29
N ASP A 90 5.86 28.38 29.27
CA ASP A 90 5.30 27.63 30.41
C ASP A 90 4.00 28.19 31.00
N ALA A 91 3.44 29.26 30.43
CA ALA A 91 2.22 29.88 30.91
C ALA A 91 1.04 29.59 29.97
N LEU A 92 -0.04 29.02 30.51
CA LEU A 92 -1.30 28.78 29.79
C LEU A 92 -1.85 30.09 29.22
N ARG A 93 -2.19 30.10 27.93
CA ARG A 93 -2.89 31.19 27.24
C ARG A 93 -4.38 30.94 27.10
N GLY A 94 -4.78 29.67 27.17
CA GLY A 94 -6.17 29.25 27.21
C GLY A 94 -6.46 28.09 26.25
N PRO A 95 -7.65 27.49 26.36
CA PRO A 95 -8.12 26.49 25.42
C PRO A 95 -8.66 27.12 24.13
N ASP A 96 -8.48 26.40 23.02
CA ASP A 96 -9.16 26.67 21.74
C ASP A 96 -10.41 25.80 21.62
N THR A 97 -11.25 26.07 20.62
CA THR A 97 -12.41 25.24 20.29
C THR A 97 -12.01 23.78 20.06
N GLY A 98 -12.81 22.86 20.58
CA GLY A 98 -12.48 21.44 20.55
C GLY A 98 -13.32 20.63 21.51
N SER A 99 -13.17 19.31 21.49
CA SER A 99 -13.98 18.42 22.32
C SER A 99 -13.20 17.26 22.89
N MET A 100 -13.66 16.79 24.05
CA MET A 100 -13.21 15.60 24.75
C MET A 100 -14.30 14.55 24.78
N SER A 101 -13.99 13.32 24.36
CA SER A 101 -14.93 12.20 24.52
C SER A 101 -14.96 11.72 25.96
N LEU A 102 -16.15 11.44 26.50
CA LEU A 102 -16.33 11.00 27.88
C LEU A 102 -16.72 9.52 27.93
N VAL A 103 -15.89 8.70 28.57
CA VAL A 103 -16.11 7.26 28.75
C VAL A 103 -16.55 6.99 30.20
N PRO A 104 -17.82 6.63 30.45
CA PRO A 104 -18.35 6.49 31.81
C PRO A 104 -17.64 5.38 32.59
N GLN A 105 -17.32 5.65 33.85
CA GLN A 105 -16.61 4.73 34.76
C GLN A 105 -17.51 4.16 35.86
N ASN A 106 -18.66 4.79 36.08
CA ASN A 106 -19.67 4.34 37.02
C ASN A 106 -21.07 4.55 36.42
N THR A 107 -22.08 4.02 37.09
CA THR A 107 -23.48 4.16 36.68
C THR A 107 -24.25 4.96 37.72
N ALA A 108 -25.27 5.68 37.26
CA ALA A 108 -26.15 6.47 38.09
C ALA A 108 -27.58 6.41 37.54
N ALA A 109 -28.59 6.75 38.35
CA ALA A 109 -29.98 6.80 37.91
C ALA A 109 -30.22 8.11 37.13
N LEU A 110 -29.95 8.10 35.83
CA LEU A 110 -30.07 9.28 34.96
C LEU A 110 -31.44 9.35 34.26
N PRO A 111 -31.93 10.55 33.91
CA PRO A 111 -33.09 10.69 33.04
C PRO A 111 -32.90 9.93 31.72
N ALA A 112 -33.97 9.32 31.20
CA ALA A 112 -33.90 8.38 30.07
C ALA A 112 -33.11 8.90 28.85
N ARG A 113 -33.23 10.20 28.52
CA ARG A 113 -32.48 10.77 27.39
C ARG A 113 -30.99 10.89 27.68
N LEU A 114 -30.59 11.36 28.86
CA LEU A 114 -29.18 11.41 29.26
C LEU A 114 -28.58 10.00 29.37
N GLN A 115 -29.34 9.05 29.94
CA GLN A 115 -28.93 7.65 30.03
C GLN A 115 -28.63 7.05 28.65
N SER A 116 -29.46 7.34 27.64
CA SER A 116 -29.26 6.83 26.27
C SER A 116 -28.01 7.37 25.58
N SER A 117 -27.49 8.51 26.02
CA SER A 117 -26.30 9.16 25.45
C SER A 117 -25.03 8.91 26.27
N LEU A 118 -25.12 8.21 27.41
CA LEU A 118 -24.04 8.11 28.40
C LEU A 118 -22.71 7.60 27.81
N ASN A 119 -22.76 6.64 26.89
CA ASN A 119 -21.57 6.07 26.23
C ASN A 119 -21.06 6.89 25.02
N GLN A 120 -21.64 8.05 24.76
CA GLN A 120 -21.30 8.90 23.63
C GLN A 120 -21.37 10.39 24.00
N LEU A 121 -21.19 10.72 25.28
CA LEU A 121 -21.10 12.10 25.72
C LEU A 121 -19.76 12.70 25.29
N VAL A 122 -19.80 13.96 24.91
CA VAL A 122 -18.62 14.78 24.68
C VAL A 122 -18.72 16.04 25.52
N LEU A 123 -17.59 16.48 26.08
CA LEU A 123 -17.42 17.81 26.61
C LEU A 123 -16.80 18.68 25.51
N GLU A 124 -17.46 19.76 25.13
CA GLU A 124 -17.00 20.64 24.05
C GLU A 124 -16.77 22.07 24.56
N LYS A 125 -15.68 22.68 24.11
CA LYS A 125 -15.37 24.10 24.25
C LYS A 125 -15.98 24.88 23.10
N PHE A 126 -16.82 25.85 23.44
CA PHE A 126 -17.38 26.75 22.44
C PHE A 126 -16.43 27.90 22.07
N PRO A 127 -16.65 28.57 20.92
CA PRO A 127 -15.97 29.82 20.57
C PRO A 127 -16.10 30.88 21.67
N ALA A 128 -15.14 31.82 21.72
CA ALA A 128 -15.09 32.84 22.77
C ALA A 128 -16.28 33.82 22.77
N ASP A 129 -16.99 33.94 21.65
CA ASP A 129 -18.21 34.76 21.49
C ASP A 129 -19.51 34.00 21.83
N ALA A 130 -19.41 32.71 22.17
CA ALA A 130 -20.56 31.92 22.60
C ALA A 130 -21.04 32.34 24.01
N PRO A 131 -22.35 32.16 24.31
CA PRO A 131 -22.91 32.54 25.61
C PRO A 131 -22.41 31.68 26.78
N PHE A 132 -21.84 30.50 26.51
CA PHE A 132 -21.30 29.59 27.51
C PHE A 132 -19.91 29.12 27.10
N ASP A 133 -19.08 28.77 28.08
CA ASP A 133 -17.69 28.40 27.85
C ASP A 133 -17.57 26.95 27.33
N PHE A 134 -18.37 26.04 27.90
CA PHE A 134 -18.46 24.64 27.46
C PHE A 134 -19.89 24.12 27.43
N ALA A 135 -20.07 22.97 26.80
CA ALA A 135 -21.26 22.14 26.90
C ALA A 135 -20.93 20.65 27.04
N VAL A 136 -21.79 19.93 27.76
CA VAL A 136 -21.87 18.46 27.72
C VAL A 136 -23.00 18.08 26.77
N ARG A 137 -22.68 17.34 25.71
CA ARG A 137 -23.63 17.00 24.65
C ARG A 137 -23.48 15.57 24.15
N ASP A 138 -24.50 15.11 23.42
CA ASP A 138 -24.43 13.87 22.64
C ASP A 138 -23.50 14.07 21.44
N GLY A 139 -22.40 13.33 21.38
CA GLY A 139 -21.40 13.44 20.32
C GLY A 139 -21.88 13.04 18.93
N LYS A 140 -22.98 12.29 18.81
CA LYS A 140 -23.55 11.88 17.52
C LYS A 140 -24.68 12.80 17.06
N THR A 141 -25.55 13.21 17.99
CA THR A 141 -26.73 13.98 17.63
C THR A 141 -26.57 15.48 17.88
N GLY A 142 -25.50 15.91 18.56
CA GLY A 142 -25.29 17.30 18.98
C GLY A 142 -26.22 17.79 20.10
N PHE A 143 -27.08 16.92 20.65
CA PHE A 143 -28.08 17.30 21.64
C PHE A 143 -27.39 17.77 22.93
N VAL A 144 -27.65 19.00 23.35
CA VAL A 144 -26.96 19.60 24.51
C VAL A 144 -27.69 19.25 25.79
N PHE A 145 -27.00 18.66 26.76
CA PHE A 145 -27.57 18.35 28.07
C PHE A 145 -27.32 19.49 29.06
N PHE A 146 -26.06 19.93 29.16
CA PHE A 146 -25.64 20.94 30.11
C PHE A 146 -24.78 22.00 29.43
N ASN A 147 -25.05 23.26 29.74
CA ASN A 147 -24.11 24.35 29.51
C ASN A 147 -23.25 24.53 30.77
N ILE A 148 -22.01 24.98 30.62
CA ILE A 148 -21.07 25.15 31.73
C ILE A 148 -20.56 26.58 31.80
N GLU A 149 -20.54 27.13 33.01
CA GLU A 149 -19.98 28.44 33.33
C GLU A 149 -19.14 28.41 34.63
N GLY A 150 -18.28 29.40 34.81
CA GLY A 150 -17.49 29.57 36.05
C GLY A 150 -16.18 28.78 36.11
N ASN A 151 -15.70 28.26 34.98
CA ASN A 151 -14.47 27.47 34.91
C ASN A 151 -13.25 28.26 35.38
N LEU A 152 -12.47 27.64 36.26
CA LEU A 152 -11.16 28.11 36.71
C LEU A 152 -10.08 27.17 36.14
N TYR A 153 -9.13 27.74 35.41
CA TYR A 153 -8.06 27.00 34.74
C TYR A 153 -6.79 27.03 35.58
N GLU A 154 -6.22 25.86 35.83
CA GLU A 154 -4.90 25.67 36.44
C GLU A 154 -4.06 24.83 35.48
N TYR A 155 -2.80 25.22 35.26
CA TYR A 155 -1.86 24.49 34.42
C TYR A 155 -0.52 24.32 35.14
N ASP A 156 -0.08 23.07 35.27
CA ASP A 156 1.26 22.73 35.73
C ASP A 156 2.13 22.39 34.51
N ALA A 157 3.06 23.30 34.18
CA ALA A 157 3.97 23.12 33.06
C ALA A 157 4.99 21.99 33.26
N GLY A 158 5.39 21.69 34.50
CA GLY A 158 6.34 20.61 34.78
C GLY A 158 5.72 19.23 34.59
N ALA A 159 4.43 19.10 34.91
CA ALA A 159 3.67 17.86 34.76
C ALA A 159 2.82 17.79 33.47
N HIS A 160 2.78 18.88 32.69
CA HIS A 160 1.83 19.09 31.59
C HIS A 160 0.37 18.77 32.00
N LEU A 161 -0.04 19.21 33.18
CA LEU A 161 -1.36 18.88 33.74
C LEU A 161 -2.28 20.08 33.62
N LEU A 162 -3.39 19.93 32.88
CA LEU A 162 -4.49 20.87 32.85
C LEU A 162 -5.55 20.45 33.87
N SER A 163 -5.93 21.38 34.74
CA SER A 163 -7.02 21.21 35.70
C SER A 163 -8.06 22.31 35.49
N ILE A 164 -9.33 21.93 35.31
CA ILE A 164 -10.46 22.85 35.24
C ILE A 164 -11.39 22.56 36.41
N LYS A 165 -11.64 23.58 37.24
CA LYS A 165 -12.42 23.48 38.47
C LYS A 165 -13.52 24.53 38.51
N GLY A 166 -14.49 24.34 39.41
CA GLY A 166 -15.56 25.33 39.66
C GLY A 166 -16.58 25.48 38.53
N GLY A 167 -16.57 24.58 37.54
CA GLY A 167 -17.56 24.58 36.46
C GLY A 167 -18.93 24.19 37.01
N ARG A 168 -19.94 25.02 36.74
CA ARG A 168 -21.33 24.78 37.17
C ARG A 168 -22.13 24.24 35.98
N LEU A 169 -22.87 23.16 36.19
CA LEU A 169 -23.68 22.51 35.15
C LEU A 169 -25.10 23.08 35.15
N LEU A 170 -25.45 23.78 34.08
CA LEU A 170 -26.78 24.39 33.88
C LEU A 170 -27.57 23.53 32.91
N ILE A 171 -28.84 23.22 33.22
CA ILE A 171 -29.73 22.52 32.28
C ILE A 171 -29.88 23.36 31.01
N SER A 172 -29.64 22.77 29.84
CA SER A 172 -29.86 23.43 28.54
C SER A 172 -31.35 23.62 28.25
N GLU A 173 -31.70 24.56 27.37
CA GLU A 173 -33.09 24.74 26.93
C GLU A 173 -33.66 23.46 26.26
N GLU A 174 -32.84 22.78 25.45
CA GLU A 174 -33.21 21.51 24.80
C GLU A 174 -33.53 20.43 25.82
N PHE A 175 -32.71 20.31 26.87
CA PHE A 175 -32.88 19.29 27.88
C PHE A 175 -34.04 19.59 28.82
N ALA A 176 -34.22 20.85 29.21
CA ALA A 176 -35.38 21.32 29.98
C ALA A 176 -36.70 21.00 29.25
N ASN A 177 -36.77 21.28 27.95
CA ASN A 177 -37.92 20.94 27.10
C ASN A 177 -38.14 19.42 27.04
N LYS A 178 -37.06 18.64 26.89
CA LYS A 178 -37.15 17.17 26.83
C LYS A 178 -37.60 16.55 28.16
N LEU A 179 -37.29 17.19 29.29
CA LEU A 179 -37.77 16.84 30.61
C LEU A 179 -39.22 17.26 30.87
N GLY A 180 -39.87 17.97 29.93
CA GLY A 180 -41.22 18.53 30.09
C GLY A 180 -41.26 19.72 31.06
N ARG A 181 -40.12 20.35 31.33
CA ARG A 181 -39.93 21.40 32.34
C ARG A 181 -39.15 22.58 31.76
N PRO A 182 -39.71 23.34 30.80
CA PRO A 182 -39.00 24.44 30.14
C PRO A 182 -38.47 25.52 31.12
N ALA A 183 -39.15 25.72 32.25
CA ALA A 183 -38.73 26.66 33.30
C ALA A 183 -37.43 26.26 34.00
N ASP A 184 -36.97 25.02 33.85
CA ASP A 184 -35.70 24.55 34.41
C ASP A 184 -34.49 24.93 33.54
N ALA A 185 -34.68 25.55 32.37
CA ALA A 185 -33.57 26.00 31.53
C ALA A 185 -32.69 27.03 32.28
N GLY A 186 -31.37 26.84 32.25
CA GLY A 186 -30.39 27.68 32.96
C GLY A 186 -30.26 27.39 34.46
N VAL A 187 -31.01 26.43 34.99
CA VAL A 187 -30.90 26.04 36.39
C VAL A 187 -29.64 25.23 36.63
N ILE A 188 -28.89 25.59 37.68
CA ILE A 188 -27.73 24.82 38.15
C ILE A 188 -28.19 23.52 38.80
N VAL A 189 -27.64 22.41 38.32
CA VAL A 189 -27.95 21.04 38.77
C VAL A 189 -26.71 20.24 39.15
N GLY A 190 -25.55 20.88 39.23
CA GLY A 190 -24.34 20.19 39.62
C GLY A 190 -23.08 20.99 39.33
N GLU A 191 -21.95 20.33 39.56
CA GLU A 191 -20.61 20.84 39.28
C GLU A 191 -19.82 19.85 38.41
N ILE A 192 -18.84 20.37 37.68
CA ILE A 192 -17.92 19.60 36.86
C ILE A 192 -16.48 19.98 37.18
N SER A 193 -15.62 18.97 37.27
CA SER A 193 -14.17 19.12 37.34
C SER A 193 -13.48 18.21 36.33
N ILE A 194 -12.35 18.69 35.80
CA ILE A 194 -11.62 18.05 34.70
C ILE A 194 -10.14 18.05 35.09
N GLY A 195 -9.50 16.88 35.02
CA GLY A 195 -8.05 16.75 35.13
C GLY A 195 -7.51 15.99 33.93
N ALA A 196 -6.68 16.66 33.12
CA ALA A 196 -6.16 16.12 31.87
C ALA A 196 -4.64 16.26 31.80
N THR A 197 -3.94 15.15 31.53
CA THR A 197 -2.54 15.19 31.11
C THR A 197 -2.50 15.62 29.66
N MET A 198 -1.68 16.62 29.36
CA MET A 198 -1.54 17.23 28.05
C MET A 198 -0.28 16.69 27.36
N GLN A 199 -0.35 16.56 26.05
CA GLN A 199 0.80 16.27 25.20
C GLN A 199 0.93 17.34 24.12
N ARG A 200 2.16 17.62 23.72
CA ARG A 200 2.45 18.66 22.73
C ARG A 200 2.06 18.17 21.35
N LEU A 201 1.22 18.94 20.68
CA LEU A 201 0.85 18.76 19.28
C LEU A 201 1.81 19.53 18.37
N GLU A 202 2.19 20.76 18.75
CA GLU A 202 3.07 21.64 17.97
C GLU A 202 3.93 22.49 18.91
N ILE A 203 5.21 22.68 18.56
CA ILE A 203 6.15 23.57 19.26
C ILE A 203 6.70 24.56 18.23
N GLU A 204 6.46 25.84 18.44
CA GLU A 204 7.00 26.94 17.65
C GLU A 204 8.01 27.76 18.47
N GLN A 205 9.11 28.17 17.84
CA GLN A 205 10.03 29.18 18.38
C GLN A 205 9.68 30.53 17.77
N LEU A 206 9.26 31.48 18.60
CA LEU A 206 8.88 32.83 18.16
C LEU A 206 10.04 33.81 18.38
N ASP A 207 10.26 34.68 17.40
CA ASP A 207 11.18 35.81 17.55
C ASP A 207 10.53 37.02 18.24
N ALA A 208 11.29 38.11 18.39
CA ALA A 208 10.85 39.30 19.13
C ALA A 208 9.67 40.03 18.44
N ASN A 209 9.36 39.71 17.18
CA ASN A 209 8.24 40.25 16.43
C ASN A 209 7.02 39.30 16.44
N GLY A 210 7.15 38.10 17.04
CA GLY A 210 6.15 37.05 16.99
C GLY A 210 6.19 36.21 15.71
N ASP A 211 7.27 36.32 14.91
CA ASP A 211 7.45 35.50 13.71
C ASP A 211 8.00 34.12 14.09
N VAL A 212 7.48 33.07 13.44
CA VAL A 212 7.91 31.68 13.64
C VAL A 212 9.31 31.47 13.03
N LYS A 213 10.31 31.19 13.87
CA LYS A 213 11.67 30.81 13.47
C LYS A 213 11.83 29.34 13.16
N SER A 214 11.11 28.48 13.88
CA SER A 214 11.04 27.05 13.64
C SER A 214 9.76 26.47 14.23
N ALA A 215 9.25 25.39 13.64
CA ALA A 215 8.10 24.64 14.13
C ALA A 215 8.46 23.14 14.14
N ARG A 216 8.05 22.41 15.18
CA ARG A 216 8.21 20.95 15.30
C ARG A 216 6.95 20.35 15.91
N LEU A 217 6.40 19.30 15.32
CA LEU A 217 5.33 18.50 15.89
C LEU A 217 5.94 17.37 16.76
N PRO A 218 5.74 17.36 18.08
CA PRO A 218 6.24 16.29 18.95
C PRO A 218 5.46 15.00 18.78
N ALA A 219 6.06 13.92 19.25
CA ALA A 219 5.46 12.61 19.15
C ALA A 219 4.16 12.50 19.94
N LEU A 220 3.08 12.05 19.27
CA LEU A 220 1.89 11.57 19.97
C LEU A 220 2.23 10.16 20.48
N ASN A 221 2.14 9.93 21.78
CA ASN A 221 2.48 8.64 22.39
C ASN A 221 1.49 7.54 21.95
N GLN A 222 1.75 6.89 20.82
CA GLN A 222 1.05 5.67 20.39
C GLN A 222 2.04 4.67 19.75
N PRO A 223 2.24 3.47 20.34
CA PRO A 223 3.15 2.46 19.79
C PRO A 223 2.66 1.77 18.50
N ASP A 224 1.37 1.92 18.13
CA ASP A 224 0.73 1.13 17.07
C ASP A 224 -0.18 1.99 16.15
N VAL A 225 0.37 3.00 15.47
CA VAL A 225 -0.35 3.72 14.41
C VAL A 225 -0.03 3.12 13.04
N GLY A 226 -0.50 3.70 11.93
CA GLY A 226 -0.45 3.03 10.64
C GLY A 226 -1.65 2.09 10.43
N THR A 227 -1.87 1.67 9.18
CA THR A 227 -3.08 0.94 8.75
C THR A 227 -2.77 -0.41 8.14
N VAL A 228 -1.49 -0.72 7.91
CA VAL A 228 -1.04 -1.94 7.22
C VAL A 228 0.06 -2.60 8.05
N PRO A 229 0.02 -3.93 8.27
CA PRO A 229 1.09 -4.63 8.97
C PRO A 229 2.46 -4.46 8.31
N GLY A 230 3.50 -4.27 9.12
CA GLY A 230 4.87 -4.12 8.66
C GLY A 230 5.28 -2.68 8.34
N PRO A 231 6.47 -2.46 7.76
CA PRO A 231 6.82 -1.19 7.13
C PRO A 231 6.04 -1.03 5.82
N ASP A 232 5.64 0.20 5.50
CA ASP A 232 4.97 0.53 4.23
C ASP A 232 5.24 1.99 3.88
N VAL A 233 6.25 2.26 3.06
CA VAL A 233 6.62 3.64 2.69
C VAL A 233 6.05 3.99 1.31
N ILE A 234 5.04 4.83 1.32
CA ILE A 234 4.43 5.37 0.12
C ILE A 234 4.93 6.78 -0.17
N VAL A 235 4.84 7.20 -1.43
CA VAL A 235 4.85 8.63 -1.76
C VAL A 235 3.48 9.22 -1.42
N GLY A 236 3.40 9.94 -0.32
CA GLY A 236 2.18 10.62 0.14
C GLY A 236 1.82 11.80 -0.74
N GLU A 237 2.74 12.74 -0.92
CA GLU A 237 2.49 13.94 -1.72
C GLU A 237 3.66 14.26 -2.65
N LEU A 238 3.34 14.89 -3.77
CA LEU A 238 4.30 15.45 -4.72
C LEU A 238 4.13 16.96 -4.69
N ILE A 239 5.04 17.64 -4.01
CA ILE A 239 4.82 19.00 -3.48
C ILE A 239 5.42 20.12 -4.35
N GLY A 240 6.15 19.80 -5.42
CA GLY A 240 6.56 20.81 -6.40
C GLY A 240 7.64 20.35 -7.38
N LEU A 241 7.32 20.35 -8.67
CA LEU A 241 8.27 20.17 -9.77
C LEU A 241 8.88 21.53 -10.13
N VAL A 242 10.21 21.63 -10.18
CA VAL A 242 10.89 22.91 -10.44
C VAL A 242 12.12 22.74 -11.34
N GLN A 243 12.44 23.81 -12.08
CA GLN A 243 13.76 24.04 -12.67
C GLN A 243 14.52 25.04 -11.80
N SER A 244 15.22 24.57 -10.76
CA SER A 244 15.85 25.45 -9.75
C SER A 244 17.01 26.29 -10.26
N GLN A 245 17.64 25.89 -11.36
CA GLN A 245 18.74 26.64 -11.99
C GLN A 245 18.38 26.92 -13.45
N SER A 246 18.46 28.19 -13.85
CA SER A 246 18.32 28.60 -15.24
C SER A 246 19.53 28.13 -16.04
N GLY A 247 19.31 27.45 -17.15
CA GLY A 247 20.37 26.99 -18.04
C GLY A 247 20.14 25.56 -18.53
N ALA A 248 20.55 25.32 -19.77
CA ALA A 248 20.55 23.99 -20.39
C ALA A 248 21.97 23.63 -20.78
N VAL A 249 22.31 22.35 -20.63
CA VAL A 249 23.59 21.79 -21.05
C VAL A 249 23.30 20.78 -22.13
N ALA A 250 23.88 20.97 -23.32
CA ALA A 250 23.61 20.14 -24.50
C ALA A 250 22.12 19.98 -24.84
N GLY A 251 21.31 21.03 -24.63
CA GLY A 251 19.85 21.00 -24.88
C GLY A 251 19.02 20.38 -23.75
N LEU A 252 19.63 19.94 -22.66
CA LEU A 252 18.95 19.34 -21.52
C LEU A 252 18.82 20.34 -20.36
N VAL A 253 17.68 20.34 -19.67
CA VAL A 253 17.49 21.05 -18.39
C VAL A 253 17.49 20.07 -17.23
N GLY A 254 17.87 20.54 -16.04
CA GLY A 254 17.77 19.78 -14.80
C GLY A 254 16.54 20.19 -13.99
N LEU A 255 15.64 19.23 -13.75
CA LEU A 255 14.47 19.43 -12.88
C LEU A 255 14.62 18.68 -11.56
N ALA A 256 13.84 19.10 -10.55
CA ALA A 256 13.74 18.40 -9.28
C ALA A 256 12.29 18.40 -8.77
N LEU A 257 11.90 17.31 -8.12
CA LEU A 257 10.57 17.12 -7.57
C LEU A 257 10.61 17.05 -6.04
N GLY A 258 9.75 17.79 -5.36
CA GLY A 258 9.55 17.62 -3.92
C GLY A 258 8.64 16.44 -3.62
N THR A 259 8.94 15.70 -2.55
CA THR A 259 8.20 14.51 -2.12
C THR A 259 7.85 14.59 -0.63
N ASP A 260 6.74 13.96 -0.25
CA ASP A 260 6.43 13.63 1.14
C ASP A 260 6.31 12.11 1.24
N ALA A 261 7.20 11.48 2.01
CA ALA A 261 7.14 10.05 2.30
C ALA A 261 6.13 9.82 3.42
N CYS A 262 5.33 8.77 3.35
CA CYS A 262 4.46 8.40 4.46
C CYS A 262 4.65 6.92 4.79
N ASN A 263 4.93 6.63 6.06
CA ASN A 263 4.91 5.27 6.54
C ASN A 263 3.47 4.89 6.91
N GLN A 264 2.79 4.23 6.00
CA GLN A 264 1.45 3.68 6.21
C GLN A 264 1.49 2.44 7.13
N GLY A 265 2.70 1.89 7.35
CA GLY A 265 2.96 0.69 8.09
C GLY A 265 2.86 0.85 9.61
N THR A 266 2.64 -0.26 10.30
CA THR A 266 2.67 -0.33 11.78
C THR A 266 4.08 -0.45 12.36
N ILE A 267 5.12 -0.52 11.52
CA ILE A 267 6.52 -0.66 11.95
C ILE A 267 7.32 0.57 11.49
N ASP A 268 8.13 1.13 12.39
CA ASP A 268 9.07 2.22 12.08
C ASP A 268 10.08 1.80 11.00
N VAL A 269 10.48 2.74 10.15
CA VAL A 269 11.39 2.47 9.02
C VAL A 269 12.70 3.21 9.21
N ASP A 270 13.81 2.51 9.00
CA ASP A 270 15.15 3.06 9.12
C ASP A 270 15.40 4.19 8.10
N TRP A 271 16.02 5.27 8.58
CA TRP A 271 16.25 6.51 7.86
C TRP A 271 17.66 7.04 8.12
N PHE A 272 18.61 6.13 8.29
CA PHE A 272 20.00 6.47 8.64
C PHE A 272 20.65 7.32 7.54
N ALA A 273 21.56 8.20 7.95
CA ALA A 273 22.38 8.93 6.98
C ALA A 273 23.50 8.03 6.43
N LEU A 274 23.91 8.32 5.20
CA LEU A 274 25.16 7.77 4.65
C LEU A 274 26.33 8.05 5.62
N SER A 275 27.27 7.11 5.79
CA SER A 275 27.53 5.94 4.95
C SER A 275 26.75 4.66 5.29
N ASN A 276 25.73 4.71 6.15
CA ASN A 276 24.81 3.57 6.32
C ASN A 276 24.06 3.30 5.00
N SER A 277 23.69 2.04 4.74
CA SER A 277 22.91 1.63 3.57
C SER A 277 21.44 1.36 3.86
N ASP A 278 21.00 1.46 5.12
CA ASP A 278 19.63 1.17 5.52
C ASP A 278 18.80 2.46 5.60
N HIS A 279 18.41 2.93 4.42
CA HIS A 279 17.51 4.06 4.23
C HIS A 279 16.95 4.06 2.80
N PRO A 280 15.84 4.78 2.54
CA PRO A 280 15.26 4.83 1.20
C PRO A 280 16.13 5.51 0.13
N PHE A 281 16.05 4.96 -1.09
CA PHE A 281 16.54 5.58 -2.31
C PHE A 281 15.37 6.11 -3.17
N ILE A 282 15.45 7.36 -3.61
CA ILE A 282 14.31 8.10 -4.15
C ILE A 282 14.58 8.59 -5.59
N PRO A 283 14.31 7.78 -6.62
CA PRO A 283 14.35 8.22 -8.01
C PRO A 283 13.14 9.11 -8.39
N GLN A 284 13.33 9.96 -9.39
CA GLN A 284 12.30 10.87 -9.90
C GLN A 284 12.23 10.84 -11.42
N ASN A 285 11.02 10.94 -11.96
CA ASN A 285 10.75 10.82 -13.40
C ASN A 285 9.75 11.88 -13.87
N VAL A 286 9.83 12.25 -15.15
CA VAL A 286 8.85 13.14 -15.81
C VAL A 286 8.38 12.51 -17.12
N TYR A 287 7.07 12.62 -17.37
CA TYR A 287 6.39 12.04 -18.52
C TYR A 287 5.59 13.10 -19.26
N ARG A 288 5.40 12.88 -20.56
CA ARG A 288 4.53 13.66 -21.44
C ARG A 288 3.50 12.72 -22.07
N MET A 289 2.22 13.10 -21.95
CA MET A 289 1.15 12.52 -22.75
C MET A 289 0.82 13.46 -23.91
N SER A 290 0.81 12.91 -25.13
CA SER A 290 0.63 13.68 -26.36
C SER A 290 -0.05 12.87 -27.47
N GLY A 291 -0.45 13.55 -28.55
CA GLY A 291 -0.99 12.94 -29.77
C GLY A 291 -2.51 12.75 -29.76
N ASP A 292 -3.09 12.69 -30.96
CA ASP A 292 -4.55 12.85 -31.21
C ASP A 292 -5.09 14.20 -30.70
N THR A 293 -6.42 14.41 -30.79
CA THR A 293 -7.07 15.66 -30.39
C THR A 293 -7.05 15.90 -28.88
N ASP A 294 -7.03 14.83 -28.08
CA ASP A 294 -7.11 14.88 -26.62
C ASP A 294 -5.74 14.66 -25.94
N ASN A 295 -4.65 14.56 -26.71
CA ASN A 295 -3.30 14.31 -26.19
C ASN A 295 -3.15 13.03 -25.36
N ALA A 296 -3.92 11.99 -25.71
CA ALA A 296 -3.97 10.71 -25.01
C ALA A 296 -3.47 9.53 -25.87
N GLN A 297 -2.96 9.79 -27.07
CA GLN A 297 -2.49 8.72 -27.95
C GLN A 297 -1.24 8.04 -27.41
N ARG A 298 -0.30 8.80 -26.83
CA ARG A 298 1.03 8.33 -26.45
C ARG A 298 1.40 8.83 -25.07
N PHE A 299 2.04 7.98 -24.27
CA PHE A 299 2.57 8.32 -22.95
C PHE A 299 4.06 7.98 -22.91
N GLU A 300 4.90 9.00 -22.85
CA GLU A 300 6.36 8.91 -23.02
C GLU A 300 7.06 9.43 -21.77
N GLN A 301 8.05 8.71 -21.25
CA GLN A 301 8.94 9.26 -20.22
C GLN A 301 10.00 10.14 -20.88
N ILE A 302 9.97 11.43 -20.60
CA ILE A 302 10.86 12.42 -21.21
C ILE A 302 12.06 12.77 -20.30
N GLY A 303 12.06 12.28 -19.06
CA GLY A 303 13.19 12.47 -18.18
C GLY A 303 13.23 11.57 -16.96
N GLN A 304 14.45 11.43 -16.44
CA GLN A 304 14.78 10.66 -15.25
C GLN A 304 15.94 11.33 -14.50
N SER A 305 15.96 11.21 -13.19
CA SER A 305 17.08 11.62 -12.34
C SER A 305 17.91 10.42 -11.87
N TRP A 306 19.11 10.70 -11.35
CA TRP A 306 19.69 9.85 -10.29
C TRP A 306 18.79 9.89 -9.02
N GLY A 307 19.09 9.15 -7.96
CA GLY A 307 18.18 9.08 -6.79
C GLY A 307 18.71 9.78 -5.54
N LYS A 308 17.82 10.41 -4.80
CA LYS A 308 18.14 10.99 -3.49
C LYS A 308 18.27 9.85 -2.46
N HIS A 309 19.31 9.92 -1.63
CA HIS A 309 19.40 9.12 -0.42
C HIS A 309 18.73 9.86 0.74
N ALA A 310 17.76 9.22 1.41
CA ALA A 310 17.24 9.67 2.68
C ALA A 310 18.36 9.82 3.73
N PHE A 311 18.16 10.66 4.74
CA PHE A 311 19.20 10.94 5.75
C PHE A 311 18.70 11.35 7.13
N THR A 312 17.49 11.89 7.22
CA THR A 312 16.78 12.17 8.46
C THR A 312 15.30 12.31 8.17
N ALA A 313 14.45 11.74 9.02
CA ALA A 313 13.00 11.76 8.87
C ALA A 313 12.37 12.82 9.79
N ALA A 314 11.39 13.56 9.27
CA ALA A 314 10.45 14.31 10.08
C ALA A 314 9.38 13.38 10.71
N SER A 315 8.56 13.93 11.60
CA SER A 315 7.42 13.24 12.23
C SER A 315 6.12 14.02 12.02
N SER A 316 5.76 14.24 10.76
CA SER A 316 4.49 14.88 10.39
C SER A 316 3.38 13.84 10.21
N ASN A 317 2.13 14.27 10.04
CA ASN A 317 0.99 13.40 9.75
C ASN A 317 0.29 13.81 8.44
N THR A 318 1.06 14.15 7.40
CA THR A 318 0.51 14.66 6.13
C THR A 318 -0.46 13.67 5.49
N CYS A 319 -0.20 12.37 5.65
CA CYS A 319 -1.07 11.32 5.10
C CYS A 319 -2.26 10.95 5.98
N GLY A 320 -2.34 11.42 7.22
CA GLY A 320 -3.46 11.15 8.12
C GLY A 320 -3.48 9.73 8.70
N PHE A 321 -2.32 9.07 8.85
CA PHE A 321 -2.21 7.71 9.37
C PHE A 321 -2.02 7.63 10.90
N GLY A 322 -1.85 8.77 11.57
CA GLY A 322 -1.87 8.89 13.03
C GLY A 322 -0.56 9.29 13.67
N CYS A 323 0.58 9.03 13.01
CA CYS A 323 1.97 9.33 13.42
C CYS A 323 2.33 9.08 14.90
N ASN A 324 3.16 8.05 15.15
CA ASN A 324 3.70 7.75 16.49
C ASN A 324 4.76 8.76 16.96
N GLY A 325 5.17 9.67 16.07
CA GLY A 325 6.10 10.74 16.37
C GLY A 325 7.58 10.42 16.33
N VAL A 326 7.94 9.19 15.98
CA VAL A 326 9.34 8.81 15.78
C VAL A 326 9.89 9.57 14.56
N SER A 327 11.10 10.11 14.71
CA SER A 327 11.79 10.98 13.74
C SER A 327 13.31 10.84 13.88
N GLY A 328 14.05 11.54 13.03
CA GLY A 328 15.50 11.51 13.02
C GLY A 328 15.99 10.33 12.20
N SER A 329 16.61 9.34 12.85
CA SER A 329 17.15 8.17 12.14
C SER A 329 16.09 7.13 11.74
N HIS A 330 14.82 7.39 11.99
CA HIS A 330 13.70 6.53 11.61
C HIS A 330 12.52 7.38 11.18
N LEU A 331 11.77 6.92 10.18
CA LEU A 331 10.43 7.40 9.88
C LEU A 331 9.43 6.59 10.69
N GLY A 332 8.79 7.26 11.64
CA GLY A 332 7.82 6.65 12.53
C GLY A 332 6.64 6.04 11.79
N SER A 333 6.09 4.97 12.36
CA SER A 333 4.82 4.40 11.95
C SER A 333 3.73 5.49 11.91
N GLY A 334 2.96 5.48 10.83
CA GLY A 334 1.93 6.49 10.56
C GLY A 334 2.45 7.91 10.30
N CYS A 335 3.76 8.15 10.36
CA CYS A 335 4.36 9.47 10.18
C CYS A 335 4.72 9.76 8.73
N SER A 336 5.00 11.03 8.46
CA SER A 336 5.42 11.51 7.16
C SER A 336 6.66 12.42 7.22
N ASP A 337 7.46 12.36 6.16
CA ASP A 337 8.73 13.08 5.96
C ASP A 337 8.74 13.85 4.64
N ALA A 338 8.79 15.17 4.73
CA ALA A 338 8.75 16.05 3.57
C ALA A 338 10.15 16.49 3.13
N TYR A 339 10.53 16.14 1.90
CA TYR A 339 11.68 16.68 1.21
C TYR A 339 11.26 17.64 0.09
N GLY A 340 11.57 18.92 0.29
CA GLY A 340 11.40 19.92 -0.77
C GLY A 340 12.25 19.61 -2.00
N SER A 341 11.84 20.13 -3.16
CA SER A 341 12.53 19.90 -4.45
C SER A 341 14.00 20.34 -4.45
N GLY A 342 14.36 21.35 -3.66
CA GLY A 342 15.76 21.75 -3.48
C GLY A 342 16.62 20.68 -2.79
N LEU A 343 16.08 19.98 -1.79
CA LEU A 343 16.77 18.89 -1.09
C LEU A 343 16.87 17.65 -1.98
N ASN A 344 15.77 17.29 -2.64
CA ASN A 344 15.73 16.15 -3.56
C ASN A 344 16.57 16.38 -4.81
N GLY A 345 16.72 17.63 -5.26
CA GLY A 345 17.57 18.05 -6.37
C GLY A 345 18.98 18.50 -5.98
N SER A 346 19.38 18.28 -4.71
CA SER A 346 20.70 18.64 -4.21
C SER A 346 21.76 17.70 -4.76
N GLN A 347 22.61 18.21 -5.64
CA GLN A 347 23.55 17.42 -6.44
C GLN A 347 24.67 16.78 -5.60
N THR A 348 24.87 17.22 -4.36
CA THR A 348 25.83 16.62 -3.42
C THR A 348 25.27 15.43 -2.63
N GLY A 349 23.95 15.23 -2.66
CA GLY A 349 23.25 14.19 -1.88
C GLY A 349 22.53 13.15 -2.73
N ILE A 350 22.76 13.13 -4.04
CA ILE A 350 22.09 12.27 -5.01
C ILE A 350 23.06 11.20 -5.51
N GLY A 351 22.68 9.93 -5.43
CA GLY A 351 23.47 8.79 -5.88
C GLY A 351 22.97 8.20 -7.20
N SER A 352 23.87 7.58 -7.97
CA SER A 352 23.51 6.95 -9.23
C SER A 352 22.57 5.77 -9.03
N ARG A 353 21.62 5.59 -9.95
CA ARG A 353 20.76 4.39 -10.01
C ARG A 353 21.56 3.10 -10.17
N ALA A 354 22.77 3.16 -10.73
CA ALA A 354 23.61 1.99 -10.95
C ALA A 354 24.09 1.31 -9.65
N TRP A 355 24.07 2.03 -8.52
CA TRP A 355 24.53 1.50 -7.23
C TRP A 355 23.46 0.74 -6.45
N VAL A 356 22.20 0.78 -6.91
CA VAL A 356 21.05 0.32 -6.15
C VAL A 356 20.44 -0.90 -6.83
N ASN A 357 20.26 -1.98 -6.07
CA ASN A 357 19.33 -3.02 -6.48
C ASN A 357 17.91 -2.51 -6.23
N PRO A 358 17.08 -2.33 -7.27
CA PRO A 358 15.78 -1.70 -7.13
C PRO A 358 14.72 -2.59 -6.49
N PHE A 359 14.94 -3.91 -6.49
CA PHE A 359 14.03 -4.87 -5.87
C PHE A 359 14.29 -4.97 -4.37
N THR A 360 15.56 -5.05 -3.97
CA THR A 360 15.93 -5.21 -2.56
C THR A 360 16.20 -3.90 -1.83
N GLY A 361 16.40 -2.81 -2.56
CA GLY A 361 16.87 -1.54 -2.02
C GLY A 361 18.34 -1.52 -1.61
N ASN A 362 19.09 -2.63 -1.76
CA ASN A 362 20.48 -2.68 -1.32
C ASN A 362 21.41 -1.80 -2.17
N PHE A 363 22.31 -1.09 -1.49
CA PHE A 363 23.42 -0.35 -2.09
C PHE A 363 24.61 -0.26 -1.13
N ASN A 364 25.79 0.10 -1.63
CA ASN A 364 26.96 0.35 -0.78
C ASN A 364 26.96 1.81 -0.29
N GLY A 365 26.60 2.04 0.97
CA GLY A 365 26.51 3.37 1.56
C GLY A 365 27.83 4.16 1.59
N SER A 366 28.99 3.53 1.45
CA SER A 366 30.28 4.24 1.40
C SER A 366 30.58 4.85 0.04
N THR A 367 29.93 4.38 -1.03
CA THR A 367 30.21 4.82 -2.41
C THR A 367 28.99 5.38 -3.13
N ALA A 368 27.78 5.17 -2.61
CA ALA A 368 26.54 5.43 -3.34
C ALA A 368 26.34 6.90 -3.79
N ASN A 369 26.89 7.88 -3.08
CA ASN A 369 26.87 9.29 -3.46
C ASN A 369 28.27 9.90 -3.64
N ASN A 370 29.26 9.11 -4.05
CA ASN A 370 30.61 9.63 -4.27
C ASN A 370 30.63 10.62 -5.46
N HIS A 371 30.91 11.89 -5.16
CA HIS A 371 31.03 12.95 -6.16
C HIS A 371 32.45 13.44 -6.39
N SER A 372 33.45 12.67 -5.95
CA SER A 372 34.85 12.98 -6.19
C SER A 372 35.17 12.82 -7.68
N GLY A 373 35.93 13.74 -8.26
CA GLY A 373 36.42 13.60 -9.64
C GLY A 373 35.54 14.21 -10.73
N HIS A 374 34.44 14.90 -10.38
CA HIS A 374 33.67 15.71 -11.32
C HIS A 374 33.10 16.99 -10.69
N SER A 375 32.53 17.86 -11.52
CA SER A 375 31.88 19.11 -11.11
C SER A 375 30.39 19.07 -11.48
N HIS A 376 29.58 19.83 -10.75
CA HIS A 376 28.14 19.92 -10.99
C HIS A 376 27.80 21.14 -11.84
N ASP A 377 26.96 20.93 -12.86
CA ASP A 377 26.35 21.99 -13.68
C ASP A 377 24.83 22.09 -13.43
N ALA A 378 24.08 22.81 -14.27
CA ALA A 378 22.63 22.98 -14.12
C ALA A 378 21.82 21.66 -14.13
N THR A 379 22.38 20.61 -14.71
CA THR A 379 21.70 19.37 -15.08
C THR A 379 22.19 18.15 -14.31
N THR A 380 23.45 18.18 -13.82
CA THR A 380 24.13 17.01 -13.25
C THR A 380 23.26 16.34 -12.18
N HIS A 381 23.02 15.03 -12.32
CA HIS A 381 22.23 14.15 -11.44
C HIS A 381 20.72 14.42 -11.34
N ARG A 382 20.26 15.62 -11.70
CA ARG A 382 18.84 16.01 -11.68
C ARG A 382 18.04 15.27 -12.74
N ILE A 383 16.73 15.48 -12.75
CA ILE A 383 15.86 14.95 -13.81
C ILE A 383 16.28 15.61 -15.12
N LEU A 384 16.91 14.85 -16.01
CA LEU A 384 17.34 15.34 -17.33
C LEU A 384 16.16 15.31 -18.29
N VAL A 385 15.84 16.46 -18.88
CA VAL A 385 14.76 16.59 -19.87
C VAL A 385 15.24 17.45 -21.04
N ASP A 386 14.95 17.04 -22.28
CA ASP A 386 15.21 17.87 -23.46
C ASP A 386 14.31 19.10 -23.47
N VAL A 387 14.88 20.28 -23.75
CA VAL A 387 14.12 21.54 -23.83
C VAL A 387 12.96 21.45 -24.81
N ASN A 388 13.08 20.66 -25.88
CA ASN A 388 12.03 20.51 -26.88
C ASN A 388 10.87 19.67 -26.37
N ASP A 389 11.04 18.82 -25.36
CA ASP A 389 9.94 18.05 -24.77
C ASP A 389 9.05 18.91 -23.87
N LEU A 390 9.61 20.00 -23.31
CA LEU A 390 8.90 20.96 -22.46
C LEU A 390 8.40 22.18 -23.23
N ASN A 391 8.90 22.41 -24.45
CA ASN A 391 8.50 23.54 -25.27
C ASN A 391 7.01 23.45 -25.64
N THR A 392 6.19 24.35 -25.08
CA THR A 392 4.74 24.31 -25.26
C THR A 392 4.28 24.65 -26.68
N SER A 393 5.13 25.29 -27.49
CA SER A 393 4.84 25.53 -28.92
C SER A 393 5.08 24.28 -29.78
N LEU A 394 6.03 23.42 -29.40
CA LEU A 394 6.29 22.15 -30.08
C LEU A 394 5.34 21.04 -29.61
N ASN A 395 4.82 21.16 -28.39
CA ASN A 395 3.97 20.17 -27.73
C ASN A 395 2.60 20.74 -27.36
N ALA A 396 1.95 21.39 -28.33
CA ALA A 396 0.67 22.05 -28.09
C ALA A 396 -0.38 21.06 -27.52
N GLY A 397 -0.92 21.39 -26.35
CA GLY A 397 -1.93 20.60 -25.65
C GLY A 397 -1.41 19.38 -24.88
N ALA A 398 -0.11 19.10 -24.90
CA ALA A 398 0.47 18.01 -24.14
C ALA A 398 0.22 18.16 -22.64
N THR A 399 0.10 17.03 -21.95
CA THR A 399 -0.05 16.99 -20.49
C THR A 399 1.15 16.32 -19.86
N TYR A 400 1.57 16.81 -18.69
CA TYR A 400 2.82 16.38 -18.06
C TYR A 400 2.55 15.74 -16.71
N PHE A 401 3.35 14.74 -16.37
CA PHE A 401 3.25 14.01 -15.12
C PHE A 401 4.63 13.90 -14.50
N ALA A 402 4.71 14.06 -13.19
CA ALA A 402 5.92 13.75 -12.44
C ALA A 402 5.65 12.56 -11.52
N GLU A 403 6.64 11.71 -11.34
CA GLU A 403 6.61 10.51 -10.49
C GLU A 403 7.82 10.54 -9.55
N ALA A 404 7.62 10.03 -8.35
CA ALA A 404 8.71 9.57 -7.49
C ALA A 404 8.40 8.16 -6.99
N GLN A 405 9.43 7.49 -6.48
CA GLN A 405 9.31 6.21 -5.81
C GLN A 405 10.21 6.19 -4.57
N TYR A 406 9.82 5.52 -3.49
CA TYR A 406 10.71 5.23 -2.35
C TYR A 406 11.10 3.75 -2.40
N VAL A 407 12.35 3.45 -2.78
CA VAL A 407 12.88 2.08 -2.70
C VAL A 407 13.45 1.87 -1.30
N VAL A 408 12.84 0.99 -0.50
CA VAL A 408 13.14 0.84 0.93
C VAL A 408 13.65 -0.58 1.24
N PRO A 409 14.90 -0.74 1.73
CA PRO A 409 15.45 -2.06 2.09
C PRO A 409 14.61 -2.81 3.13
N HIS A 410 14.10 -2.10 4.13
CA HIS A 410 13.30 -2.67 5.21
C HIS A 410 11.99 -3.31 4.72
N GLU A 411 11.33 -2.73 3.69
CA GLU A 411 10.12 -3.33 3.11
C GLU A 411 10.43 -4.65 2.39
N TYR A 412 11.54 -4.72 1.66
CA TYR A 412 11.99 -5.98 1.05
C TYR A 412 12.27 -7.04 2.12
N ALA A 413 13.04 -6.71 3.17
CA ALA A 413 13.34 -7.61 4.27
C ALA A 413 12.06 -8.12 4.98
N TRP A 414 11.07 -7.25 5.15
CA TRP A 414 9.76 -7.62 5.66
C TRP A 414 9.03 -8.58 4.72
N CYS A 415 8.96 -8.28 3.42
CA CYS A 415 8.33 -9.15 2.43
C CYS A 415 8.92 -10.57 2.43
N GLN A 416 10.22 -10.73 2.67
CA GLN A 416 10.87 -12.05 2.73
C GLN A 416 10.40 -12.88 3.92
N THR A 417 10.15 -12.25 5.07
CA THR A 417 9.71 -12.93 6.30
C THR A 417 8.19 -12.97 6.45
N HIS A 418 7.46 -12.10 5.72
CA HIS A 418 6.01 -11.94 5.77
C HIS A 418 5.40 -11.81 4.35
N PRO A 419 5.47 -12.84 3.50
CA PRO A 419 5.05 -12.76 2.10
C PRO A 419 3.56 -12.38 1.90
N GLY A 420 2.70 -12.64 2.89
CA GLY A 420 1.29 -12.23 2.88
C GLY A 420 1.04 -10.78 3.30
N GLN A 421 2.07 -10.04 3.69
CA GLN A 421 2.03 -8.64 4.15
C GLN A 421 3.05 -7.78 3.39
N CYS A 422 3.31 -8.12 2.14
CA CYS A 422 4.32 -7.44 1.34
C CYS A 422 3.77 -6.13 0.74
N ASN A 423 4.29 -5.00 1.20
CA ASN A 423 3.80 -3.68 0.81
C ASN A 423 4.68 -2.98 -0.24
N MET A 424 5.94 -3.42 -0.46
CA MET A 424 6.99 -2.72 -1.24
C MET A 424 6.66 -2.34 -2.70
N TYR A 425 5.50 -2.73 -3.22
CA TYR A 425 5.07 -2.49 -4.59
C TYR A 425 4.14 -1.27 -4.77
N ASN A 426 3.65 -0.68 -3.68
CA ASN A 426 2.81 0.51 -3.67
C ASN A 426 3.64 1.82 -3.50
N ASN A 427 4.96 1.74 -3.59
CA ASN A 427 5.89 2.81 -3.22
C ASN A 427 6.11 3.89 -4.30
N ALA A 428 5.38 3.86 -5.42
CA ALA A 428 5.42 4.86 -6.48
C ALA A 428 4.15 5.71 -6.47
N SER A 429 4.24 6.99 -6.84
CA SER A 429 3.06 7.85 -7.03
C SER A 429 3.32 8.92 -8.06
N TYR A 430 2.26 9.43 -8.67
CA TYR A 430 2.38 10.45 -9.71
C TYR A 430 1.41 11.62 -9.50
N ARG A 431 1.75 12.74 -10.12
CA ARG A 431 0.90 13.94 -10.15
C ARG A 431 1.00 14.63 -11.48
N ARG A 432 -0.12 15.18 -11.95
CA ARG A 432 -0.18 15.96 -13.19
C ARG A 432 0.32 17.39 -12.96
N TYR A 433 0.96 17.95 -13.98
CA TYR A 433 1.44 19.33 -14.02
C TYR A 433 1.05 20.01 -15.33
N ASN A 434 0.75 21.31 -15.25
CA ASN A 434 0.78 22.21 -16.39
C ASN A 434 2.19 22.76 -16.55
N VAL A 435 2.71 22.74 -17.78
CA VAL A 435 3.99 23.34 -18.14
C VAL A 435 3.72 24.64 -18.88
N THR A 436 4.48 25.69 -18.55
CA THR A 436 4.48 26.93 -19.31
C THR A 436 5.90 27.31 -19.69
N GLY A 437 6.09 27.71 -20.95
CA GLY A 437 7.37 28.17 -21.48
C GLY A 437 7.60 27.63 -22.89
N THR A 438 8.07 28.49 -23.78
CA THR A 438 8.56 28.10 -25.12
C THR A 438 10.08 27.98 -25.15
N ASN A 439 10.72 28.31 -24.03
CA ASN A 439 12.14 28.16 -23.75
C ASN A 439 12.30 28.15 -22.22
N GLN A 440 13.49 27.84 -21.75
CA GLN A 440 13.83 27.83 -20.33
C GLN A 440 14.00 29.25 -19.71
N PRO A 441 13.81 29.41 -18.38
CA PRO A 441 13.34 28.38 -17.46
C PRO A 441 11.85 28.05 -17.66
N PHE A 442 11.51 26.77 -17.55
CA PHE A 442 10.13 26.31 -17.60
C PHE A 442 9.49 26.42 -16.20
N SER A 443 8.19 26.71 -16.17
CA SER A 443 7.41 26.74 -14.94
C SER A 443 6.40 25.60 -14.92
N PHE A 444 6.15 25.06 -13.73
CA PHE A 444 5.29 23.92 -13.52
C PHE A 444 4.24 24.26 -12.47
N THR A 445 2.98 23.92 -12.73
CA THR A 445 1.89 24.10 -11.76
C THR A 445 1.15 22.79 -11.60
N SER A 446 1.03 22.29 -10.37
CA SER A 446 0.33 21.03 -10.09
C SER A 446 -1.14 21.08 -10.46
N VAL A 447 -1.67 19.98 -10.99
CA VAL A 447 -3.08 19.81 -11.36
C VAL A 447 -3.65 18.61 -10.59
N GLY A 448 -4.68 18.86 -9.78
CA GLY A 448 -5.29 17.83 -8.94
C GLY A 448 -4.38 17.35 -7.78
N PRO A 449 -4.86 16.42 -6.94
CA PRO A 449 -4.07 15.79 -5.89
C PRO A 449 -3.03 14.81 -6.46
N THR A 450 -2.06 14.39 -5.65
CA THR A 450 -1.21 13.24 -5.97
C THR A 450 -2.06 11.97 -6.06
N VAL A 451 -1.84 11.18 -7.10
CA VAL A 451 -2.38 9.83 -7.21
C VAL A 451 -1.39 8.89 -6.53
N ARG A 452 -1.70 8.55 -5.28
CA ARG A 452 -0.85 7.74 -4.40
C ARG A 452 -0.82 6.27 -4.82
N MET A 453 0.25 5.58 -4.46
CA MET A 453 0.39 4.12 -4.53
C MET A 453 0.32 3.47 -5.91
N THR A 454 0.59 4.23 -6.97
CA THR A 454 0.62 3.72 -8.34
C THR A 454 1.65 4.46 -9.19
N PRO A 455 2.36 3.78 -10.11
CA PRO A 455 3.22 4.45 -11.09
C PRO A 455 2.43 5.25 -12.13
N ALA A 456 3.12 6.21 -12.77
CA ALA A 456 2.58 7.17 -13.72
C ALA A 456 2.07 6.54 -15.02
N ILE A 457 2.51 5.33 -15.38
CA ILE A 457 1.98 4.60 -16.55
C ILE A 457 0.45 4.40 -16.45
N ASN A 458 -0.10 4.31 -15.22
CA ASN A 458 -1.54 4.21 -14.99
C ASN A 458 -2.29 5.53 -15.27
N ALA A 459 -1.59 6.63 -15.54
CA ALA A 459 -2.21 7.86 -16.03
C ALA A 459 -2.64 7.77 -17.50
N TRP A 460 -2.11 6.80 -18.27
CA TRP A 460 -2.36 6.69 -19.71
C TRP A 460 -3.79 6.21 -20.01
N THR A 461 -4.70 7.18 -20.10
CA THR A 461 -6.13 6.93 -20.30
C THR A 461 -6.43 6.14 -21.58
N GLY A 462 -7.23 5.08 -21.41
CA GLY A 462 -7.64 4.19 -22.50
C GLY A 462 -6.59 3.16 -22.94
N ALA A 463 -5.43 3.11 -22.30
CA ALA A 463 -4.48 2.02 -22.50
C ALA A 463 -4.88 0.77 -21.70
N THR A 464 -4.55 -0.40 -22.23
CA THR A 464 -4.59 -1.66 -21.48
C THR A 464 -3.21 -1.93 -20.89
N ILE A 465 -3.14 -2.31 -19.62
CA ILE A 465 -1.88 -2.49 -18.88
C ILE A 465 -1.84 -3.91 -18.32
N ASN A 466 -0.74 -4.61 -18.61
CA ASN A 466 -0.46 -5.95 -18.09
C ASN A 466 0.87 -5.95 -17.35
N THR A 467 0.91 -6.66 -16.22
CA THR A 467 2.12 -6.81 -15.41
C THR A 467 3.09 -7.80 -16.07
N ILE A 468 4.38 -7.49 -15.98
CA ILE A 468 5.50 -8.36 -16.31
C ILE A 468 6.23 -8.66 -15.00
N GLU A 469 6.09 -9.88 -14.51
CA GLU A 469 6.69 -10.31 -13.24
C GLU A 469 7.24 -11.73 -13.40
N PRO A 470 8.48 -11.89 -13.90
CA PRO A 470 9.04 -13.19 -14.26
C PRO A 470 9.37 -14.07 -13.06
N ALA A 471 9.57 -13.48 -11.89
CA ALA A 471 9.91 -14.19 -10.67
C ALA A 471 9.28 -13.48 -9.44
N PRO A 472 7.95 -13.59 -9.26
CA PRO A 472 7.26 -12.94 -8.15
C PRO A 472 7.91 -13.25 -6.80
N GLY A 473 8.15 -12.23 -5.98
CA GLY A 473 8.80 -12.34 -4.67
C GLY A 473 10.32 -12.54 -4.69
N ALA A 474 10.93 -12.84 -5.84
CA ALA A 474 12.38 -13.01 -6.00
C ALA A 474 13.02 -11.95 -6.92
N ASP A 475 12.21 -11.20 -7.67
CA ASP A 475 12.61 -10.04 -8.43
C ASP A 475 11.42 -9.07 -8.52
N GLY A 476 11.68 -7.85 -8.98
CA GLY A 476 10.66 -6.83 -9.13
C GLY A 476 9.73 -7.08 -10.31
N ARG A 477 8.95 -6.05 -10.61
CA ARG A 477 7.96 -6.06 -11.67
C ARG A 477 8.16 -4.92 -12.66
N ALA A 478 7.65 -5.14 -13.85
CA ALA A 478 7.49 -4.17 -14.91
C ALA A 478 6.05 -4.23 -15.43
N PHE A 479 5.71 -3.35 -16.35
CA PHE A 479 4.39 -3.26 -16.97
C PHE A 479 4.56 -3.05 -18.46
N ILE A 480 3.72 -3.71 -19.25
CA ILE A 480 3.47 -3.33 -20.64
C ILE A 480 2.08 -2.68 -20.71
N ALA A 481 2.05 -1.45 -21.21
CA ALA A 481 0.82 -0.77 -21.58
C ALA A 481 0.74 -0.69 -23.10
N TYR A 482 -0.47 -0.77 -23.64
CA TYR A 482 -0.68 -0.62 -25.08
C TYR A 482 -2.01 0.03 -25.42
N LYS A 483 -2.03 0.71 -26.57
CA LYS A 483 -3.21 1.34 -27.16
C LYS A 483 -3.15 1.16 -28.67
N VAL A 484 -4.31 0.86 -29.28
CA VAL A 484 -4.44 0.73 -30.73
C VAL A 484 -5.51 1.69 -31.22
N THR A 485 -5.15 2.53 -32.19
CA THR A 485 -6.07 3.48 -32.83
C THR A 485 -6.21 3.16 -34.31
N ASN A 486 -7.28 3.69 -34.93
CA ASN A 486 -7.53 3.56 -36.36
C ASN A 486 -7.55 4.97 -36.99
N PRO A 487 -6.37 5.59 -37.20
CA PRO A 487 -6.28 6.98 -37.64
C PRO A 487 -6.88 7.21 -39.04
N SER A 488 -6.91 6.16 -39.86
CA SER A 488 -7.60 6.18 -41.15
C SER A 488 -8.09 4.77 -41.50
N ALA A 489 -9.15 4.67 -42.29
CA ALA A 489 -9.76 3.40 -42.63
C ALA A 489 -8.75 2.41 -43.20
N GLY A 490 -8.60 1.26 -42.53
CA GLY A 490 -7.67 0.19 -42.91
C GLY A 490 -6.23 0.35 -42.39
N VAL A 491 -5.90 1.45 -41.70
CA VAL A 491 -4.63 1.65 -41.03
C VAL A 491 -4.84 1.61 -39.52
N TRP A 492 -4.06 0.75 -38.85
CA TRP A 492 -4.07 0.59 -37.41
C TRP A 492 -2.74 1.04 -36.84
N HIS A 493 -2.78 2.00 -35.92
CA HIS A 493 -1.61 2.47 -35.19
C HIS A 493 -1.52 1.72 -33.87
N TYR A 494 -0.38 1.07 -33.63
CA TYR A 494 -0.08 0.37 -32.39
C TYR A 494 0.96 1.18 -31.61
N GLU A 495 0.64 1.54 -30.37
CA GLU A 495 1.56 2.20 -29.44
C GLU A 495 1.70 1.31 -28.19
N TYR A 496 2.94 0.98 -27.83
CA TYR A 496 3.30 0.23 -26.62
C TYR A 496 4.21 1.06 -25.74
N ALA A 497 4.08 0.91 -24.43
CA ALA A 497 4.96 1.46 -23.42
C ALA A 497 5.36 0.36 -22.43
N ILE A 498 6.65 0.12 -22.24
CA ILE A 498 7.16 -0.85 -21.26
C ILE A 498 7.85 -0.08 -20.14
N TYR A 499 7.28 -0.11 -18.94
CA TYR A 499 7.81 0.54 -17.74
C TYR A 499 8.35 -0.48 -16.76
N ASN A 500 9.62 -0.36 -16.41
CA ASN A 500 10.23 -1.15 -15.35
C ASN A 500 10.09 -0.39 -14.02
N GLN A 501 9.29 -0.87 -13.08
CA GLN A 501 9.15 -0.25 -11.75
C GLN A 501 10.37 -0.60 -10.89
N ASN A 502 10.64 -1.89 -10.70
CA ASN A 502 11.72 -2.36 -9.82
C ASN A 502 12.34 -3.70 -10.22
N LEU A 503 12.16 -4.15 -11.47
CA LEU A 503 12.73 -5.37 -12.00
C LEU A 503 14.25 -5.24 -12.18
N ASP A 504 15.05 -5.87 -11.33
CA ASP A 504 16.51 -5.72 -11.29
C ASP A 504 17.18 -6.30 -12.54
N ARG A 505 16.65 -7.41 -13.08
CA ARG A 505 17.21 -8.02 -14.29
C ARG A 505 17.15 -7.14 -15.54
N GLY A 506 16.34 -6.08 -15.53
CA GLY A 506 16.14 -5.19 -16.67
C GLY A 506 15.60 -5.88 -17.92
N ILE A 507 15.24 -5.10 -18.94
CA ILE A 507 14.69 -5.64 -20.20
C ILE A 507 15.57 -5.22 -21.39
N GLN A 508 16.00 -6.17 -22.21
CA GLN A 508 16.84 -5.94 -23.38
C GLN A 508 16.11 -6.05 -24.72
N SER A 509 14.95 -6.71 -24.75
CA SER A 509 14.21 -6.91 -25.99
C SER A 509 12.70 -7.04 -25.79
N PHE A 510 11.97 -6.62 -26.82
CA PHE A 510 10.52 -6.73 -26.95
C PHE A 510 10.21 -7.27 -28.34
N SER A 511 9.46 -8.37 -28.41
CA SER A 511 9.13 -9.04 -29.67
C SER A 511 7.64 -9.33 -29.78
N LEU A 512 7.04 -8.90 -30.89
CA LEU A 512 5.65 -9.18 -31.24
C LEU A 512 5.58 -10.24 -32.32
N PRO A 513 4.80 -11.32 -32.15
CA PRO A 513 4.59 -12.28 -33.22
C PRO A 513 3.80 -11.62 -34.37
N LEU A 514 4.26 -11.87 -35.59
CA LEU A 514 3.62 -11.46 -36.83
C LEU A 514 3.11 -12.67 -37.60
N GLY A 515 2.14 -12.42 -38.47
CA GLY A 515 1.63 -13.39 -39.44
C GLY A 515 2.19 -13.16 -40.85
N CYS A 516 1.81 -14.03 -41.79
CA CYS A 516 2.30 -13.97 -43.16
C CYS A 516 1.84 -12.71 -43.92
N GLY A 517 2.79 -11.97 -44.49
CA GLY A 517 2.53 -10.87 -45.43
C GLY A 517 2.04 -9.57 -44.79
N ILE A 518 2.40 -9.28 -43.53
CA ILE A 518 2.06 -8.02 -42.85
C ILE A 518 3.00 -6.90 -43.31
N THR A 519 2.43 -5.77 -43.72
CA THR A 519 3.19 -4.54 -44.00
C THR A 519 3.19 -3.67 -42.77
N LEU A 520 4.37 -3.32 -42.28
CA LEU A 520 4.56 -2.41 -41.15
C LEU A 520 5.20 -1.11 -41.65
N THR A 521 4.68 0.02 -41.21
CA THR A 521 5.21 1.35 -41.53
C THR A 521 5.34 2.18 -40.25
N ASN A 522 6.01 3.34 -40.33
CA ASN A 522 6.10 4.28 -39.20
C ASN A 522 6.64 3.64 -37.91
N LEU A 523 7.63 2.76 -38.03
CA LEU A 523 8.31 2.17 -36.88
C LEU A 523 8.96 3.29 -36.06
N GLY A 524 8.61 3.36 -34.78
CA GLY A 524 9.15 4.36 -33.86
C GLY A 524 9.61 3.73 -32.55
N PHE A 525 10.61 4.36 -31.96
CA PHE A 525 11.19 4.02 -30.67
C PHE A 525 11.42 5.32 -29.88
N HIS A 526 11.18 5.27 -28.58
CA HIS A 526 11.50 6.37 -27.67
C HIS A 526 11.97 5.84 -26.32
N ALA A 527 12.98 6.49 -25.75
CA ALA A 527 13.50 6.24 -24.41
C ALA A 527 13.91 7.59 -23.78
N PRO A 528 13.81 7.74 -22.44
CA PRO A 528 14.33 8.92 -21.75
C PRO A 528 15.85 9.00 -21.88
N PRO A 529 16.44 10.21 -21.86
CA PRO A 529 17.90 10.34 -21.87
C PRO A 529 18.52 9.73 -20.61
N ASN A 530 19.60 8.96 -20.79
CA ASN A 530 20.51 8.56 -19.72
C ASN A 530 21.53 9.68 -19.46
N HIS A 531 21.95 9.84 -18.20
CA HIS A 531 23.01 10.79 -17.83
C HIS A 531 24.32 10.47 -18.55
N PRO A 532 25.11 11.49 -18.93
CA PRO A 532 26.45 11.27 -19.47
C PRO A 532 27.35 10.60 -18.43
N GLY A 533 28.35 9.85 -18.91
CA GLY A 533 29.36 9.24 -18.06
C GLY A 533 30.14 10.26 -17.25
N ILE A 534 30.21 10.05 -15.94
CA ILE A 534 30.93 10.88 -14.99
C ILE A 534 31.58 10.01 -13.91
N ALA A 535 32.66 10.52 -13.32
CA ALA A 535 33.42 9.78 -12.32
C ALA A 535 32.52 9.24 -11.19
N ASN A 536 32.69 7.96 -10.84
CA ASN A 536 31.98 7.27 -9.76
C ASN A 536 30.46 7.12 -9.94
N ASP A 537 29.96 7.16 -11.18
CA ASP A 537 28.54 6.94 -11.49
C ASP A 537 28.04 5.49 -11.34
N GLY A 538 28.89 4.55 -10.94
CA GLY A 538 28.56 3.12 -10.76
C GLY A 538 28.35 2.30 -12.03
N THR A 539 28.42 2.92 -13.21
CA THR A 539 28.43 2.22 -14.49
C THR A 539 29.81 1.66 -14.79
N GLN A 540 29.90 0.70 -15.71
CA GLN A 540 31.18 0.10 -16.08
C GLN A 540 32.13 1.19 -16.62
N GLY A 541 33.26 1.38 -15.94
CA GLY A 541 34.27 2.37 -16.30
C GLY A 541 33.85 3.83 -16.14
N SER A 542 32.75 4.12 -15.43
CA SER A 542 32.20 5.49 -15.31
C SER A 542 31.83 6.14 -16.64
N LEU A 543 31.29 5.35 -17.57
CA LEU A 543 30.95 5.75 -18.93
C LEU A 543 29.49 6.18 -19.12
N GLY A 544 28.67 6.05 -18.08
CA GLY A 544 27.23 6.27 -18.15
C GLY A 544 26.51 5.15 -18.91
N TYR A 545 25.20 5.08 -18.77
CA TYR A 545 24.40 4.19 -19.60
C TYR A 545 24.28 4.74 -21.02
N SER A 546 24.34 3.83 -22.00
CA SER A 546 24.25 4.12 -23.42
C SER A 546 22.91 4.75 -23.78
N ASN A 547 22.93 5.76 -24.65
CA ASN A 547 21.73 6.34 -25.27
C ASN A 547 21.50 5.80 -26.70
N VAL A 548 22.20 4.73 -27.12
CA VAL A 548 22.02 4.13 -28.45
C VAL A 548 20.57 3.60 -28.59
N PRO A 549 19.80 4.06 -29.60
CA PRO A 549 18.43 3.59 -29.80
C PRO A 549 18.35 2.08 -30.04
N TRP A 550 17.23 1.45 -29.64
CA TRP A 550 17.01 0.04 -29.94
C TRP A 550 16.84 -0.17 -31.44
N THR A 551 17.48 -1.21 -31.96
CA THR A 551 17.33 -1.62 -33.35
C THR A 551 16.06 -2.44 -33.51
N SER A 552 15.33 -2.22 -34.61
CA SER A 552 14.19 -3.06 -34.98
C SER A 552 14.60 -4.07 -36.04
N ASN A 553 14.10 -5.30 -35.91
CA ASN A 553 14.26 -6.37 -36.87
C ASN A 553 12.89 -7.00 -37.14
N GLN A 554 12.42 -6.86 -38.37
CA GLN A 554 11.21 -7.52 -38.83
C GLN A 554 11.56 -8.79 -39.62
N THR A 555 11.00 -9.90 -39.20
CA THR A 555 10.95 -11.16 -39.95
C THR A 555 9.51 -11.46 -40.35
N VAL A 556 9.31 -12.52 -41.13
CA VAL A 556 7.97 -13.04 -41.43
C VAL A 556 7.18 -13.45 -40.17
N ASN A 557 7.87 -13.82 -39.08
CA ASN A 557 7.24 -14.38 -37.89
C ASN A 557 7.15 -13.38 -36.73
N ALA A 558 7.93 -12.30 -36.74
CA ALA A 558 8.01 -11.38 -35.61
C ALA A 558 8.57 -10.01 -35.98
N LEU A 559 8.16 -8.98 -35.23
CA LEU A 559 8.86 -7.70 -35.13
C LEU A 559 9.51 -7.62 -33.75
N THR A 560 10.82 -7.47 -33.72
CA THR A 560 11.61 -7.38 -32.48
C THR A 560 12.34 -6.05 -32.41
N TRP A 561 12.29 -5.39 -31.26
CA TRP A 561 13.25 -4.36 -30.89
C TRP A 561 14.22 -4.91 -29.85
N SER A 562 15.50 -4.56 -29.97
CA SER A 562 16.51 -4.94 -28.99
C SER A 562 17.69 -3.97 -28.94
N THR A 563 18.32 -3.92 -27.76
CA THR A 563 19.65 -3.35 -27.55
C THR A 563 20.72 -4.46 -27.52
N GLU A 564 21.97 -4.06 -27.30
CA GLU A 564 23.11 -4.96 -27.07
C GLU A 564 22.90 -5.81 -25.81
N THR A 565 23.47 -7.02 -25.78
CA THR A 565 23.45 -7.88 -24.59
C THR A 565 24.40 -7.36 -23.51
N VAL A 566 24.21 -7.78 -22.25
CA VAL A 566 25.10 -7.43 -21.14
C VAL A 566 26.55 -7.83 -21.38
N VAL A 567 26.80 -8.94 -22.10
CA VAL A 567 28.15 -9.41 -22.46
C VAL A 567 28.81 -8.51 -23.51
N GLN A 568 28.01 -7.92 -24.40
CA GLN A 568 28.52 -6.99 -25.41
C GLN A 568 28.78 -5.60 -24.83
N ASN A 569 27.89 -5.14 -23.95
CA ASN A 569 27.96 -3.82 -23.35
C ASN A 569 27.16 -3.81 -22.03
N GLU A 570 27.84 -3.81 -20.88
CA GLU A 570 27.18 -3.74 -19.56
C GLU A 570 26.38 -2.44 -19.37
N ASN A 571 26.79 -1.39 -20.09
CA ASN A 571 26.14 -0.09 -20.09
C ASN A 571 25.09 0.04 -21.21
N ALA A 572 24.71 -1.05 -21.90
CA ALA A 572 23.73 -0.99 -22.99
C ALA A 572 22.41 -0.36 -22.54
N ASN A 573 21.66 0.16 -23.51
CA ASN A 573 20.44 0.94 -23.31
C ASN A 573 19.22 0.08 -22.89
N ALA A 574 19.37 -0.87 -21.97
CA ALA A 574 18.28 -1.70 -21.46
C ALA A 574 17.30 -0.90 -20.58
N ILE A 575 16.03 -1.33 -20.55
CA ILE A 575 15.00 -0.76 -19.68
C ILE A 575 15.32 -1.12 -18.23
N ARG A 576 15.90 -0.17 -17.50
CA ARG A 576 16.26 -0.28 -16.07
C ARG A 576 15.16 0.31 -15.19
N PHE A 577 15.24 0.07 -13.89
CA PHE A 577 14.19 0.47 -12.97
C PHE A 577 13.90 1.97 -13.02
N GLY A 578 12.63 2.31 -12.84
CA GLY A 578 12.11 3.65 -13.01
C GLY A 578 12.23 4.19 -14.44
N THR A 579 12.34 3.34 -15.48
CA THR A 579 12.35 3.79 -16.88
C THR A 579 11.25 3.16 -17.74
N LEU A 580 10.72 3.93 -18.69
CA LEU A 580 9.63 3.59 -19.61
C LEU A 580 10.04 3.86 -21.05
N TYR A 581 9.97 2.82 -21.89
CA TYR A 581 10.35 2.89 -23.31
C TYR A 581 9.12 2.65 -24.18
N ASN A 582 9.03 3.35 -25.31
CA ASN A 582 7.90 3.23 -26.22
C ASN A 582 8.31 2.58 -27.54
N PHE A 583 7.38 1.80 -28.09
CA PHE A 583 7.51 1.11 -29.38
C PHE A 583 6.23 1.34 -30.17
N ARG A 584 6.35 1.69 -31.45
CA ARG A 584 5.16 1.97 -32.27
C ARG A 584 5.35 1.60 -33.73
N PHE A 585 4.24 1.37 -34.41
CA PHE A 585 4.17 1.14 -35.85
C PHE A 585 2.72 1.23 -36.32
N ASP A 586 2.56 1.38 -37.63
CA ASP A 586 1.29 1.25 -38.33
C ASP A 586 1.22 -0.08 -39.08
N SER A 587 0.03 -0.66 -39.17
CA SER A 587 -0.24 -1.90 -39.90
C SER A 587 -1.53 -1.83 -40.68
N ASP A 588 -1.58 -2.57 -41.79
CA ASP A 588 -2.79 -2.84 -42.57
C ASP A 588 -3.66 -3.96 -41.99
N ARG A 589 -3.37 -4.40 -40.76
CA ARG A 589 -4.09 -5.44 -40.02
C ARG A 589 -4.54 -4.94 -38.65
N GLY A 590 -5.78 -5.26 -38.33
CA GLY A 590 -6.40 -4.90 -37.05
C GLY A 590 -5.88 -5.73 -35.87
N PRO A 591 -6.10 -5.24 -34.65
CA PRO A 591 -5.56 -5.86 -33.44
C PRO A 591 -6.26 -7.18 -33.15
N ILE A 592 -5.47 -8.20 -32.86
CA ILE A 592 -5.92 -9.45 -32.24
C ILE A 592 -5.07 -9.77 -31.01
N PRO A 593 -5.57 -10.54 -30.02
CA PRO A 593 -4.76 -10.95 -28.88
C PRO A 593 -3.54 -11.77 -29.28
N VAL A 594 -2.36 -11.41 -28.77
CA VAL A 594 -1.09 -12.11 -29.02
C VAL A 594 -0.25 -12.20 -27.75
N GLN A 595 0.67 -13.16 -27.71
CA GLN A 595 1.71 -13.26 -26.67
C GLN A 595 2.98 -12.57 -27.17
N ALA A 596 3.30 -11.39 -26.63
CA ALA A 596 4.58 -10.76 -26.87
C ALA A 596 5.67 -11.40 -26.02
N THR A 597 6.91 -11.43 -26.50
CA THR A 597 8.08 -11.95 -25.76
C THR A 597 8.91 -10.79 -25.22
N ILE A 598 9.21 -10.86 -23.93
CA ILE A 598 10.09 -9.94 -23.19
C ILE A 598 11.41 -10.67 -22.92
N GLY A 599 12.52 -10.15 -23.45
CA GLY A 599 13.86 -10.65 -23.15
C GLY A 599 14.56 -9.81 -22.09
N TYR A 600 15.18 -10.47 -21.10
CA TYR A 600 15.82 -9.81 -19.97
C TYR A 600 17.29 -9.50 -20.22
N PHE A 601 17.80 -8.41 -19.62
CA PHE A 601 19.16 -7.92 -19.86
C PHE A 601 20.23 -8.63 -19.03
N LYS A 602 19.94 -8.88 -17.74
CA LYS A 602 20.75 -9.73 -16.86
C LYS A 602 20.27 -11.19 -16.96
N THR A 603 20.33 -11.93 -15.86
CA THR A 603 19.89 -13.32 -15.79
C THR A 603 18.37 -13.47 -15.96
N GLY A 604 17.95 -14.59 -16.51
CA GLY A 604 16.54 -14.95 -16.69
C GLY A 604 16.21 -15.40 -18.11
N THR A 605 15.23 -16.28 -18.24
CA THR A 605 14.70 -16.70 -19.54
C THR A 605 13.64 -15.71 -20.03
N PRO A 606 13.52 -15.49 -21.35
CA PRO A 606 12.45 -14.66 -21.88
C PRO A 606 11.08 -15.14 -21.42
N THR A 607 10.19 -14.20 -21.11
CA THR A 607 8.81 -14.47 -20.67
C THR A 607 7.82 -13.91 -21.68
N THR A 608 6.63 -14.51 -21.74
CA THR A 608 5.55 -13.99 -22.59
C THR A 608 4.54 -13.18 -21.80
N VAL A 609 4.00 -12.13 -22.41
CA VAL A 609 2.96 -11.28 -21.84
C VAL A 609 1.85 -11.05 -22.85
N LEU A 610 0.59 -11.11 -22.39
CA LEU A 610 -0.56 -10.88 -23.24
C LEU A 610 -0.58 -9.43 -23.72
N THR A 611 -0.84 -9.23 -25.00
CA THR A 611 -1.08 -7.91 -25.59
C THR A 611 -1.93 -8.08 -26.86
N VAL A 612 -1.98 -7.07 -27.72
CA VAL A 612 -2.57 -7.16 -29.05
C VAL A 612 -1.52 -6.97 -30.12
N GLY A 613 -1.75 -7.48 -31.32
CA GLY A 613 -0.87 -7.30 -32.47
C GLY A 613 -1.60 -7.59 -33.78
N PRO A 614 -0.97 -7.34 -34.94
CA PRO A 614 -1.60 -7.49 -36.25
C PRO A 614 -1.77 -8.95 -36.75
N ASN A 615 -1.56 -9.96 -35.89
CA ASN A 615 -1.30 -11.34 -36.30
C ASN A 615 -2.56 -12.16 -36.69
N ALA A 616 -2.96 -12.17 -37.96
CA ALA A 616 -3.91 -13.18 -38.46
C ALA A 616 -3.47 -13.74 -39.82
N CYS A 617 -2.95 -14.97 -39.83
CA CYS A 617 -2.63 -15.68 -41.08
C CYS A 617 -3.87 -16.24 -41.80
N ASN A 618 -5.01 -16.39 -41.12
CA ASN A 618 -6.26 -16.89 -41.69
C ASN A 618 -7.46 -16.42 -40.85
N ALA A 619 -7.97 -15.21 -41.11
CA ALA A 619 -9.32 -14.87 -40.73
C ALA A 619 -10.19 -14.89 -41.99
N THR A 620 -10.79 -16.04 -42.30
CA THR A 620 -12.08 -16.02 -42.99
C THR A 620 -13.00 -15.14 -42.12
N PRO A 621 -13.78 -14.20 -42.67
CA PRO A 621 -14.69 -13.41 -41.84
C PRO A 621 -15.66 -14.39 -41.17
N SER A 622 -15.43 -14.67 -39.89
CA SER A 622 -16.48 -15.24 -39.05
C SER A 622 -17.59 -14.19 -39.03
N PRO A 623 -18.86 -14.55 -39.28
CA PRO A 623 -19.93 -13.58 -39.29
C PRO A 623 -19.90 -12.84 -37.96
N ILE A 624 -19.79 -11.51 -38.07
CA ILE A 624 -20.01 -10.57 -36.98
C ILE A 624 -21.23 -11.08 -36.20
N PRO A 625 -21.13 -11.39 -34.89
CA PRO A 625 -22.35 -11.51 -34.11
C PRO A 625 -23.04 -10.16 -34.23
N SER A 626 -24.17 -10.17 -34.94
CA SER A 626 -24.98 -8.99 -35.18
C SER A 626 -25.16 -8.29 -33.84
N VAL A 627 -24.73 -7.03 -33.79
CA VAL A 627 -24.89 -6.18 -32.62
C VAL A 627 -26.38 -6.20 -32.28
N THR A 628 -26.73 -6.84 -31.17
CA THR A 628 -28.07 -6.64 -30.61
C THR A 628 -28.10 -5.18 -30.20
N PRO A 629 -29.02 -4.36 -30.75
CA PRO A 629 -29.05 -2.93 -30.43
C PRO A 629 -29.20 -2.76 -28.93
N ILE A 630 -28.26 -2.03 -28.33
CA ILE A 630 -28.36 -1.54 -26.95
C ILE A 630 -29.68 -0.76 -26.86
N PRO A 631 -30.57 -1.08 -25.91
CA PRO A 631 -31.79 -0.30 -25.72
C PRO A 631 -31.40 1.14 -25.33
N THR A 632 -32.00 2.09 -26.02
CA THR A 632 -31.97 3.52 -25.73
C THR A 632 -32.21 3.77 -24.23
N PRO A 633 -31.45 4.66 -23.56
CA PRO A 633 -31.67 4.94 -22.15
C PRO A 633 -33.07 5.54 -21.98
N THR A 634 -33.97 4.76 -21.37
CA THR A 634 -35.28 5.24 -20.94
C THR A 634 -35.12 5.73 -19.51
N VAL A 635 -35.46 7.00 -19.29
CA VAL A 635 -35.46 7.66 -17.98
C VAL A 635 -36.39 6.87 -17.04
N THR A 636 -35.83 6.32 -15.96
CA THR A 636 -36.61 5.66 -14.91
C THR A 636 -36.87 6.67 -13.78
N PRO A 637 -38.13 6.85 -13.33
CA PRO A 637 -38.48 7.79 -12.26
C PRO A 637 -38.02 7.29 -10.86
N PRO A 638 -38.00 8.16 -9.84
CA PRO A 638 -37.30 7.89 -8.58
C PRO A 638 -37.97 6.80 -7.74
N ALA A 639 -37.16 5.94 -7.14
CA ALA A 639 -37.60 4.87 -6.24
C ALA A 639 -38.11 5.43 -4.90
N THR A 640 -39.28 4.94 -4.49
CA THR A 640 -39.87 5.07 -3.15
C THR A 640 -39.15 4.13 -2.16
N PRO A 641 -38.95 4.49 -0.88
CA PRO A 641 -38.12 3.72 0.05
C PRO A 641 -38.77 2.39 0.48
N SER A 642 -37.96 1.33 0.53
CA SER A 642 -38.29 -0.01 1.03
C SER A 642 -37.70 -0.20 2.45
N PRO A 643 -38.36 -0.97 3.35
CA PRO A 643 -38.07 -0.94 4.79
C PRO A 643 -36.80 -1.70 5.22
N ALA A 644 -36.43 -1.42 6.47
CA ALA A 644 -35.22 -1.77 7.22
C ALA A 644 -34.78 -3.26 7.19
N PRO A 645 -33.47 -3.54 7.40
CA PRO A 645 -32.87 -4.86 7.23
C PRO A 645 -33.20 -5.82 8.39
N THR A 646 -33.48 -7.08 8.04
CA THR A 646 -33.47 -8.22 8.96
C THR A 646 -32.05 -8.76 9.07
N VAL A 647 -31.60 -9.04 10.30
CA VAL A 647 -30.25 -9.49 10.63
C VAL A 647 -30.04 -10.95 10.18
N THR A 648 -29.12 -11.16 9.25
CA THR A 648 -28.62 -12.50 8.87
C THR A 648 -27.28 -12.73 9.58
N PRO A 649 -27.06 -13.89 10.25
CA PRO A 649 -25.80 -14.16 10.94
C PRO A 649 -24.61 -14.26 9.98
N THR A 650 -23.50 -13.66 10.40
CA THR A 650 -22.19 -13.60 9.75
C THR A 650 -21.67 -14.98 9.34
N PRO A 651 -21.20 -15.19 8.08
CA PRO A 651 -20.43 -16.37 7.72
C PRO A 651 -19.13 -16.42 8.53
N GLY A 652 -18.91 -17.53 9.23
CA GLY A 652 -17.68 -17.80 9.96
C GLY A 652 -16.46 -17.88 9.03
N ALA A 653 -15.29 -17.56 9.59
CA ALA A 653 -14.01 -17.53 8.91
C ALA A 653 -13.77 -18.76 8.03
N THR A 654 -13.39 -18.52 6.77
CA THR A 654 -12.88 -19.55 5.87
C THR A 654 -11.57 -20.09 6.45
N PRO A 655 -11.44 -21.39 6.74
CA PRO A 655 -10.17 -21.97 7.17
C PRO A 655 -9.13 -21.88 6.05
N PRO A 656 -7.81 -21.85 6.37
CA PRO A 656 -6.75 -21.74 5.38
C PRO A 656 -6.82 -22.91 4.37
N PRO A 657 -6.40 -22.71 3.10
CA PRO A 657 -6.49 -23.74 2.08
C PRO A 657 -5.73 -24.98 2.54
N THR A 658 -6.42 -26.11 2.58
CA THR A 658 -5.83 -27.41 2.92
C THR A 658 -4.86 -27.80 1.79
N PRO A 659 -3.56 -28.02 2.05
CA PRO A 659 -2.64 -28.47 1.01
C PRO A 659 -3.05 -29.89 0.58
N CYS A 660 -3.37 -30.05 -0.69
CA CYS A 660 -3.73 -31.34 -1.27
C CYS A 660 -2.83 -31.65 -2.47
N GLY A 661 -2.09 -32.76 -2.35
CA GLY A 661 -1.09 -33.21 -3.32
C GLY A 661 0.33 -33.32 -2.75
N THR A 662 0.51 -33.87 -1.53
CA THR A 662 1.85 -34.14 -0.97
C THR A 662 2.38 -35.48 -1.49
N THR A 663 3.51 -35.46 -2.19
CA THR A 663 4.18 -36.65 -2.72
C THR A 663 5.60 -36.73 -2.17
N THR A 664 6.05 -37.93 -1.79
CA THR A 664 7.41 -38.18 -1.31
C THR A 664 8.26 -38.83 -2.40
N PHE A 665 9.39 -38.22 -2.71
CA PHE A 665 10.45 -38.78 -3.55
C PHE A 665 11.64 -39.15 -2.67
N SER A 666 12.40 -40.17 -3.08
CA SER A 666 13.47 -40.72 -2.24
C SER A 666 14.68 -41.08 -3.07
N ASN A 667 15.87 -40.77 -2.56
CA ASN A 667 17.10 -41.43 -2.96
C ASN A 667 17.70 -42.09 -1.72
N THR A 668 17.66 -43.42 -1.68
CA THR A 668 18.09 -44.22 -0.52
C THR A 668 19.57 -44.63 -0.59
N ALA A 669 20.32 -44.17 -1.60
CA ALA A 669 21.75 -44.43 -1.68
C ALA A 669 22.48 -43.73 -0.52
N SER A 670 23.43 -44.42 0.10
CA SER A 670 24.24 -43.86 1.18
C SER A 670 25.09 -42.70 0.68
N ILE A 671 25.15 -41.62 1.45
CA ILE A 671 26.08 -40.50 1.23
C ILE A 671 27.20 -40.62 2.26
N SER A 672 28.44 -40.86 1.81
CA SER A 672 29.62 -40.88 2.67
C SER A 672 30.18 -39.47 2.82
N ILE A 673 30.38 -39.01 4.05
CA ILE A 673 30.96 -37.70 4.37
C ILE A 673 32.45 -37.96 4.74
N PRO A 674 33.42 -37.42 3.97
CA PRO A 674 34.84 -37.66 4.19
C PRO A 674 35.35 -36.90 5.42
N ASP A 675 36.63 -37.10 5.75
CA ASP A 675 37.34 -36.33 6.78
C ASP A 675 37.26 -34.81 6.58
N SER A 676 37.25 -34.38 5.32
CA SER A 676 37.11 -32.98 4.89
C SER A 676 36.76 -32.94 3.41
N GLY A 677 35.89 -32.02 3.01
CA GLY A 677 35.51 -31.74 1.62
C GLY A 677 34.22 -32.43 1.16
N ALA A 678 34.05 -32.53 -0.16
CA ALA A 678 32.79 -32.98 -0.76
C ALA A 678 32.48 -34.46 -0.47
N ALA A 679 31.22 -34.72 -0.11
CA ALA A 679 30.69 -36.06 0.12
C ALA A 679 30.71 -36.95 -1.15
N ALA A 680 30.37 -38.24 -1.00
CA ALA A 680 30.20 -39.17 -2.10
C ALA A 680 28.88 -39.96 -1.96
N PRO A 681 27.92 -39.83 -2.91
CA PRO A 681 27.96 -39.02 -4.13
C PRO A 681 27.77 -37.51 -3.87
N TYR A 682 28.28 -36.68 -4.79
CA TYR A 682 28.14 -35.23 -4.76
C TYR A 682 27.93 -34.68 -6.19
N PRO A 683 26.72 -34.23 -6.56
CA PRO A 683 25.49 -34.24 -5.76
C PRO A 683 24.86 -35.63 -5.62
N SER A 684 23.99 -35.77 -4.61
CA SER A 684 23.00 -36.84 -4.51
C SER A 684 21.67 -36.37 -5.12
N ASN A 685 21.20 -37.04 -6.17
CA ASN A 685 20.08 -36.54 -6.99
C ASN A 685 18.74 -37.28 -6.75
N ILE A 686 17.62 -36.56 -6.87
CA ILE A 686 16.25 -37.10 -6.96
C ILE A 686 15.59 -36.52 -8.21
N ALA A 687 15.04 -37.38 -9.08
CA ALA A 687 14.24 -36.94 -10.22
C ALA A 687 12.76 -36.82 -9.82
N VAL A 688 12.16 -35.67 -10.09
CA VAL A 688 10.76 -35.37 -9.74
C VAL A 688 9.94 -35.16 -10.99
N ALA A 689 8.75 -35.77 -11.00
CA ALA A 689 7.70 -35.53 -11.98
C ALA A 689 6.35 -35.36 -11.26
N LEU A 690 5.84 -34.14 -11.18
CA LEU A 690 4.56 -33.76 -10.58
C LEU A 690 3.86 -32.69 -11.43
N GLY A 691 2.53 -32.66 -11.40
CA GLY A 691 1.78 -31.52 -11.93
C GLY A 691 1.64 -30.40 -10.89
N GLY A 692 1.27 -29.21 -11.36
CA GLY A 692 1.07 -28.04 -10.49
C GLY A 692 2.38 -27.36 -10.11
N THR A 693 2.27 -26.34 -9.27
CA THR A 693 3.41 -25.60 -8.69
C THR A 693 3.60 -26.01 -7.24
N ILE A 694 4.84 -25.96 -6.75
CA ILE A 694 5.17 -26.30 -5.37
C ILE A 694 4.46 -25.36 -4.41
N THR A 695 3.84 -25.90 -3.37
CA THR A 695 3.27 -25.14 -2.24
C THR A 695 4.04 -25.37 -0.95
N LYS A 696 4.80 -26.47 -0.87
CA LYS A 696 5.65 -26.80 0.27
C LYS A 696 6.73 -27.80 -0.12
N VAL A 697 7.94 -27.61 0.41
CA VAL A 697 9.01 -28.61 0.40
C VAL A 697 9.39 -28.95 1.84
N THR A 698 9.53 -30.24 2.12
CA THR A 698 10.11 -30.78 3.35
C THR A 698 11.22 -31.74 2.96
N VAL A 699 12.39 -31.64 3.60
CA VAL A 699 13.52 -32.56 3.38
C VAL A 699 13.61 -33.51 4.56
N ARG A 700 13.88 -34.80 4.32
CA ARG A 700 14.16 -35.75 5.41
C ARG A 700 15.48 -36.46 5.17
N LEU A 701 16.40 -36.35 6.11
CA LEU A 701 17.70 -37.02 6.12
C LEU A 701 17.60 -38.28 6.98
N ASN A 702 17.97 -39.43 6.44
CA ASN A 702 17.77 -40.72 7.11
C ASN A 702 19.11 -41.32 7.55
N ASN A 703 19.17 -41.70 8.83
CA ASN A 703 20.33 -42.33 9.45
C ASN A 703 21.62 -41.49 9.30
N LEU A 704 21.53 -40.19 9.61
CA LEU A 704 22.69 -39.31 9.69
C LEU A 704 23.55 -39.71 10.90
N SER A 705 24.86 -39.88 10.66
CA SER A 705 25.88 -40.05 11.69
C SER A 705 27.08 -39.17 11.37
N HIS A 706 27.67 -38.52 12.38
CA HIS A 706 28.88 -37.71 12.27
C HIS A 706 29.55 -37.63 13.64
N THR A 707 30.87 -37.56 13.69
CA THR A 707 31.60 -37.35 14.96
C THR A 707 31.68 -35.88 15.37
N PHE A 708 31.45 -34.95 14.43
CA PHE A 708 31.31 -33.52 14.73
C PHE A 708 30.26 -32.87 13.82
N PRO A 709 28.96 -32.87 14.20
CA PRO A 709 27.87 -32.45 13.31
C PRO A 709 27.96 -31.03 12.76
N SER A 710 28.60 -30.11 13.49
CA SER A 710 28.77 -28.72 13.08
C SER A 710 29.59 -28.54 11.80
N ASP A 711 30.44 -29.50 11.44
CA ASP A 711 31.26 -29.42 10.22
C ASP A 711 30.45 -29.72 8.94
N ILE A 712 29.19 -30.16 9.08
CA ILE A 712 28.37 -30.57 7.94
C ILE A 712 27.61 -29.38 7.35
N ASP A 713 27.94 -29.10 6.10
CA ASP A 713 27.24 -28.15 5.24
C ASP A 713 26.41 -28.87 4.17
N MET A 714 25.13 -28.52 4.05
CA MET A 714 24.21 -29.10 3.08
C MET A 714 23.49 -28.05 2.25
N LEU A 715 23.65 -28.13 0.93
CA LEU A 715 22.97 -27.30 -0.06
C LEU A 715 21.97 -28.13 -0.87
N LEU A 716 20.69 -27.76 -0.79
CA LEU A 716 19.65 -28.29 -1.67
C LEU A 716 19.49 -27.39 -2.90
N VAL A 717 19.44 -28.00 -4.09
CA VAL A 717 19.24 -27.31 -5.36
C VAL A 717 18.03 -27.87 -6.09
N GLY A 718 17.09 -26.98 -6.42
CA GLY A 718 15.89 -27.30 -7.20
C GLY A 718 16.15 -27.31 -8.71
N PRO A 719 15.24 -27.90 -9.51
CA PRO A 719 15.42 -28.07 -10.96
C PRO A 719 15.46 -26.74 -11.74
N GLY A 720 14.95 -25.66 -11.17
CA GLY A 720 15.06 -24.31 -11.71
C GLY A 720 16.33 -23.55 -11.29
N GLY A 721 17.25 -24.20 -10.57
CA GLY A 721 18.50 -23.61 -10.08
C GLY A 721 18.39 -22.86 -8.74
N GLN A 722 17.23 -22.90 -8.08
CA GLN A 722 17.06 -22.35 -6.73
C GLN A 722 17.94 -23.11 -5.74
N THR A 723 18.55 -22.42 -4.79
CA THR A 723 19.45 -22.99 -3.79
C THR A 723 18.99 -22.67 -2.37
N ALA A 724 19.11 -23.62 -1.45
CA ALA A 724 18.89 -23.41 -0.02
C ALA A 724 19.99 -24.14 0.78
N ILE A 725 20.65 -23.45 1.71
CA ILE A 725 21.53 -24.12 2.69
C ILE A 725 20.64 -24.66 3.80
N ILE A 726 20.44 -25.98 3.81
CA ILE A 726 19.44 -26.61 4.68
C ILE A 726 19.98 -26.97 6.07
N MET A 727 21.30 -27.08 6.20
CA MET A 727 22.03 -27.34 7.44
C MET A 727 23.48 -26.84 7.24
N SER A 728 23.99 -26.03 8.16
CA SER A 728 25.39 -25.58 8.20
C SER A 728 25.71 -25.02 9.59
N ASP A 729 26.92 -25.29 10.11
CA ASP A 729 27.41 -24.80 11.39
C ASP A 729 26.49 -25.11 12.61
N VAL A 730 25.75 -26.23 12.56
CA VAL A 730 24.78 -26.61 13.60
C VAL A 730 24.96 -28.05 14.08
N GLY A 731 24.54 -28.32 15.31
CA GLY A 731 24.60 -29.64 15.92
C GLY A 731 25.70 -29.87 16.95
N GLY A 732 26.62 -28.91 17.08
CA GLY A 732 27.71 -28.95 18.05
C GLY A 732 28.76 -30.00 17.72
N GLY A 733 29.63 -30.28 18.70
CA GLY A 733 30.78 -31.18 18.54
C GLY A 733 30.64 -32.56 19.18
N ASP A 734 29.43 -32.95 19.58
CA ASP A 734 29.17 -34.29 20.13
C ASP A 734 28.74 -35.25 19.00
N ASP A 735 29.24 -36.48 19.03
CA ASP A 735 28.88 -37.54 18.07
C ASP A 735 27.36 -37.73 17.95
N VAL A 736 26.87 -37.80 16.71
CA VAL A 736 25.51 -38.25 16.38
C VAL A 736 25.58 -39.58 15.66
N SER A 737 24.65 -40.48 15.97
CA SER A 737 24.57 -41.79 15.34
C SER A 737 23.15 -42.14 14.93
N ASN A 738 22.96 -42.42 13.65
CA ASN A 738 21.72 -42.89 13.02
C ASN A 738 20.49 -42.03 13.32
N ILE A 739 20.66 -40.71 13.43
CA ILE A 739 19.53 -39.80 13.67
C ILE A 739 18.75 -39.52 12.38
N THR A 740 17.47 -39.20 12.51
CA THR A 740 16.62 -38.77 11.40
C THR A 740 16.22 -37.31 11.60
N LEU A 741 16.57 -36.46 10.64
CA LEU A 741 16.22 -35.03 10.65
C LEU A 741 15.17 -34.76 9.60
N THR A 742 14.05 -34.15 9.99
CA THR A 742 13.04 -33.62 9.06
C THR A 742 13.12 -32.10 9.07
N LEU A 743 13.44 -31.51 7.92
CA LEU A 743 13.59 -30.07 7.76
C LEU A 743 12.34 -29.50 7.10
N ASP A 744 11.68 -28.60 7.80
CA ASP A 744 10.40 -27.99 7.43
C ASP A 744 10.35 -26.55 7.94
N ASP A 745 10.07 -25.56 7.10
CA ASP A 745 10.02 -24.15 7.55
C ASP A 745 8.93 -23.91 8.60
N ALA A 746 7.89 -24.74 8.64
CA ALA A 746 6.83 -24.65 9.64
C ALA A 746 7.19 -25.33 10.98
N ALA A 747 8.39 -25.91 11.12
CA ALA A 747 8.81 -26.52 12.37
C ALA A 747 8.96 -25.47 13.49
N ALA A 748 8.67 -25.87 14.73
CA ALA A 748 8.65 -24.96 15.88
C ALA A 748 10.03 -24.40 16.23
N SER A 749 11.09 -25.20 16.05
CA SER A 749 12.46 -24.88 16.46
C SER A 749 13.44 -25.02 15.29
N PRO A 750 14.48 -24.18 15.20
CA PRO A 750 15.59 -24.39 14.26
C PRO A 750 16.42 -25.61 14.68
N LEU A 751 17.31 -26.07 13.81
CA LEU A 751 18.34 -27.02 14.24
C LEU A 751 19.17 -26.37 15.35
N PRO A 752 19.39 -27.06 16.48
CA PRO A 752 20.15 -26.48 17.59
C PRO A 752 21.64 -26.40 17.25
N GLY A 753 22.34 -25.37 17.73
CA GLY A 753 23.81 -25.33 17.75
C GLY A 753 24.45 -26.29 18.78
N ALA A 754 23.64 -27.15 19.41
CA ALA A 754 24.02 -28.18 20.36
C ALA A 754 23.60 -29.56 19.81
N LEU A 755 23.95 -30.65 20.51
CA LEU A 755 23.75 -32.03 20.07
C LEU A 755 22.42 -32.25 19.32
N LEU A 756 22.51 -32.72 18.07
CA LEU A 756 21.34 -33.06 17.26
C LEU A 756 20.68 -34.33 17.78
N THR A 757 19.35 -34.32 17.77
CA THR A 757 18.53 -35.50 18.04
C THR A 757 17.54 -35.70 16.91
N THR A 758 16.96 -36.90 16.82
CA THR A 758 15.91 -37.18 15.83
C THR A 758 14.71 -36.26 16.05
N GLY A 759 14.27 -35.54 15.02
CA GLY A 759 13.22 -34.55 15.18
C GLY A 759 12.86 -33.81 13.90
N THR A 760 11.93 -32.85 14.04
CA THR A 760 11.52 -31.94 12.98
C THR A 760 11.95 -30.52 13.33
N PHE A 761 12.73 -29.91 12.46
CA PHE A 761 13.39 -28.62 12.70
C PHE A 761 13.26 -27.72 11.47
N ARG A 762 13.44 -26.42 11.66
CA ARG A 762 13.62 -25.51 10.52
C ARG A 762 15.00 -25.72 9.93
N PRO A 763 15.18 -25.56 8.61
CA PRO A 763 16.52 -25.42 8.03
C PRO A 763 17.29 -24.33 8.79
N THR A 764 18.59 -24.53 9.02
CA THR A 764 19.39 -23.57 9.78
C THR A 764 20.81 -23.51 9.25
N ASN A 765 21.32 -22.29 9.13
CA ASN A 765 22.71 -21.97 8.83
C ASN A 765 23.20 -21.01 9.93
N THR A 766 24.33 -21.29 10.57
CA THR A 766 24.91 -20.48 11.66
C THR A 766 26.29 -19.94 11.28
N GLY A 767 26.36 -19.07 10.28
CA GLY A 767 27.64 -18.53 9.85
C GLY A 767 27.51 -17.74 8.56
N THR A 768 28.66 -17.39 7.99
CA THR A 768 28.76 -16.86 6.63
C THR A 768 30.07 -17.38 6.03
N GLY A 769 30.06 -17.80 4.76
CA GLY A 769 31.29 -18.22 4.06
C GLY A 769 31.26 -19.64 3.51
N ASP A 770 30.15 -20.36 3.66
CA ASP A 770 29.98 -21.76 3.32
C ASP A 770 30.33 -22.02 1.85
N THR A 771 31.35 -22.83 1.62
CA THR A 771 31.90 -23.03 0.27
C THR A 771 31.58 -24.40 -0.25
N PHE A 772 30.73 -24.47 -1.28
CA PHE A 772 30.39 -25.71 -1.97
C PHE A 772 31.24 -25.84 -3.25
N PRO A 773 32.19 -26.80 -3.33
CA PRO A 773 33.02 -26.97 -4.51
C PRO A 773 32.20 -27.41 -5.73
N ALA A 774 32.74 -27.16 -6.92
CA ALA A 774 32.14 -27.63 -8.18
C ALA A 774 31.94 -29.16 -8.13
N PRO A 775 30.80 -29.71 -8.62
CA PRO A 775 29.84 -29.09 -9.53
C PRO A 775 28.66 -28.39 -8.85
N ALA A 776 28.73 -28.07 -7.55
CA ALA A 776 27.70 -27.22 -6.93
C ALA A 776 27.68 -25.82 -7.57
N PRO A 777 26.50 -25.20 -7.74
CA PRO A 777 26.43 -23.78 -8.04
C PRO A 777 27.03 -22.99 -6.87
N GLY A 778 27.80 -21.91 -7.15
CA GLY A 778 28.49 -21.14 -6.11
C GLY A 778 27.55 -20.70 -4.99
N GLY A 779 27.72 -21.27 -3.80
CA GLY A 779 26.65 -21.39 -2.80
C GLY A 779 26.79 -20.60 -1.50
N GLY A 780 27.91 -19.91 -1.24
CA GLY A 780 28.18 -19.23 0.05
C GLY A 780 27.37 -17.97 0.37
N SER A 781 26.18 -17.83 -0.23
CA SER A 781 25.24 -16.72 0.00
C SER A 781 23.78 -17.15 -0.15
N ALA A 782 23.50 -18.46 -0.21
CA ALA A 782 22.14 -18.97 -0.26
C ALA A 782 21.47 -18.92 1.13
N GLY A 783 20.20 -18.51 1.19
CA GLY A 783 19.44 -18.48 2.44
C GLY A 783 19.12 -19.88 2.99
N SER A 784 18.70 -19.95 4.27
CA SER A 784 18.33 -21.21 4.94
C SER A 784 16.82 -21.36 5.13
N VAL A 785 16.09 -21.46 4.02
CA VAL A 785 14.62 -21.65 3.99
C VAL A 785 14.21 -22.54 2.82
N LEU A 786 13.31 -23.51 3.03
CA LEU A 786 12.78 -24.39 1.96
C LEU A 786 11.67 -23.72 1.14
N SER A 787 11.09 -22.64 1.64
CA SER A 787 10.03 -21.88 0.98
C SER A 787 10.52 -21.18 -0.27
N ILE A 788 11.84 -21.08 -0.48
CA ILE A 788 12.46 -20.63 -1.74
C ILE A 788 12.00 -21.47 -2.94
N PHE A 789 11.57 -22.71 -2.70
CA PHE A 789 11.06 -23.61 -3.73
C PHE A 789 9.55 -23.43 -4.00
N ASN A 790 8.80 -22.74 -3.14
CA ASN A 790 7.36 -22.53 -3.32
C ASN A 790 7.09 -21.67 -4.56
N GLY A 791 5.98 -21.93 -5.25
CA GLY A 791 5.60 -21.29 -6.51
C GLY A 791 6.37 -21.79 -7.74
N THR A 792 7.45 -22.57 -7.56
CA THR A 792 8.26 -23.09 -8.67
C THR A 792 7.70 -24.39 -9.26
N ASN A 793 8.20 -24.77 -10.44
CA ASN A 793 7.87 -26.06 -11.08
C ASN A 793 8.62 -27.20 -10.38
N PRO A 794 7.93 -28.23 -9.84
CA PRO A 794 8.59 -29.34 -9.17
C PRO A 794 9.40 -30.24 -10.11
N ASN A 795 9.13 -30.20 -11.41
CA ASN A 795 9.64 -31.15 -12.39
C ASN A 795 11.12 -30.94 -12.73
N GLY A 796 11.90 -32.01 -12.64
CA GLY A 796 13.31 -32.05 -13.00
C GLY A 796 14.17 -32.68 -11.91
N THR A 797 15.48 -32.48 -12.01
CA THR A 797 16.45 -33.03 -11.05
C THR A 797 16.59 -32.09 -9.85
N TRP A 798 16.39 -32.64 -8.67
CA TRP A 798 16.73 -32.06 -7.38
C TRP A 798 18.07 -32.62 -6.91
N SER A 799 18.97 -31.78 -6.43
CA SER A 799 20.33 -32.14 -6.09
C SER A 799 20.66 -31.74 -4.66
N LEU A 800 21.09 -32.69 -3.83
CA LEU A 800 21.63 -32.43 -2.50
C LEU A 800 23.16 -32.51 -2.55
N TYR A 801 23.82 -31.41 -2.19
CA TYR A 801 25.26 -31.30 -2.04
C TYR A 801 25.59 -31.30 -0.55
N VAL A 802 26.57 -32.10 -0.15
CA VAL A 802 27.02 -32.23 1.25
C VAL A 802 28.53 -32.05 1.29
N VAL A 803 29.01 -31.20 2.18
CA VAL A 803 30.42 -30.89 2.40
C VAL A 803 30.71 -31.03 3.89
N ASP A 804 31.88 -31.57 4.20
CA ASP A 804 32.52 -31.38 5.51
C ASP A 804 33.53 -30.24 5.37
N ASP A 805 33.44 -29.20 6.19
CA ASP A 805 34.28 -28.00 6.07
C ASP A 805 35.50 -27.97 7.01
N ALA A 806 35.60 -28.95 7.93
CA ALA A 806 36.71 -29.10 8.86
C ALA A 806 37.46 -30.41 8.59
N ALA A 807 38.37 -30.81 9.49
CA ALA A 807 39.14 -32.05 9.37
C ALA A 807 39.14 -32.77 10.72
N GLN A 808 39.39 -34.09 10.71
CA GLN A 808 39.45 -35.03 11.85
C GLN A 808 38.17 -35.80 12.15
N ASP A 809 37.08 -35.50 11.45
CA ASP A 809 35.75 -36.02 11.72
C ASP A 809 35.15 -36.65 10.48
N LEU A 810 34.31 -37.67 10.64
CA LEU A 810 33.74 -38.37 9.50
C LEU A 810 32.30 -38.79 9.77
N GLY A 811 31.56 -39.03 8.70
CA GLY A 811 30.21 -39.51 8.84
C GLY A 811 29.55 -40.02 7.59
N SER A 812 28.23 -40.16 7.68
CA SER A 812 27.40 -40.63 6.58
C SER A 812 25.93 -40.32 6.79
N ILE A 813 25.20 -40.27 5.68
CA ILE A 813 23.73 -40.36 5.64
C ILE A 813 23.40 -41.73 5.06
N ALA A 814 23.38 -42.75 5.92
CA ALA A 814 23.35 -44.14 5.48
C ALA A 814 22.02 -44.54 4.81
N GLY A 815 20.91 -43.86 5.15
CA GLY A 815 19.59 -44.09 4.57
C GLY A 815 19.25 -43.15 3.42
N GLY A 816 20.20 -42.32 2.98
CA GLY A 816 19.97 -41.26 1.99
C GLY A 816 18.94 -40.23 2.46
N TRP A 817 18.17 -39.67 1.52
CA TRP A 817 17.26 -38.56 1.82
C TRP A 817 15.94 -38.65 1.05
N ASN A 818 14.92 -37.99 1.60
CA ASN A 818 13.62 -37.81 0.97
C ASN A 818 13.37 -36.34 0.68
N LEU A 819 12.68 -36.10 -0.43
CA LEU A 819 12.12 -34.82 -0.81
C LEU A 819 10.61 -34.95 -0.84
N ILE A 820 9.92 -34.23 0.03
CA ILE A 820 8.47 -34.29 0.20
C ILE A 820 7.91 -32.97 -0.33
N ILE A 821 7.13 -33.04 -1.41
CA ILE A 821 6.65 -31.86 -2.13
C ILE A 821 5.12 -31.85 -2.09
N SER A 822 4.54 -30.72 -1.69
CA SER A 822 3.12 -30.43 -1.90
C SER A 822 2.96 -29.50 -3.10
N THR A 823 1.88 -29.63 -3.87
CA THR A 823 1.62 -28.80 -5.06
C THR A 823 0.22 -28.17 -5.08
N THR A 824 -0.04 -27.28 -6.05
CA THR A 824 -1.32 -26.60 -6.28
C THR A 824 -2.36 -27.42 -7.05
N ASN A 825 -2.06 -28.64 -7.47
CA ASN A 825 -2.98 -29.43 -8.29
C ASN A 825 -4.22 -29.94 -7.52
N ASP A 826 -5.39 -29.81 -8.16
CA ASP A 826 -6.68 -30.35 -7.71
C ASP A 826 -6.56 -31.83 -7.30
N CYS A 827 -7.02 -32.17 -6.08
CA CYS A 827 -7.60 -33.49 -5.88
C CYS A 827 -8.68 -33.64 -6.94
N GLY A 828 -8.59 -34.69 -7.76
CA GLY A 828 -9.74 -35.14 -8.54
C GLY A 828 -10.94 -35.11 -7.61
N THR A 829 -11.91 -34.24 -7.92
CA THR A 829 -13.18 -34.19 -7.21
C THR A 829 -13.67 -35.64 -7.17
N PRO A 830 -14.09 -36.19 -6.02
CA PRO A 830 -14.77 -37.47 -6.07
C PRO A 830 -15.87 -37.33 -7.11
N THR A 831 -15.79 -38.13 -8.17
CA THR A 831 -16.93 -38.34 -9.06
C THR A 831 -18.11 -38.59 -8.12
N PRO A 832 -19.21 -37.82 -8.18
CA PRO A 832 -20.32 -38.04 -7.29
C PRO A 832 -20.78 -39.48 -7.48
N THR A 833 -20.43 -40.33 -6.51
CA THR A 833 -21.09 -41.61 -6.34
C THR A 833 -22.52 -41.25 -5.95
N PRO A 834 -23.55 -41.80 -6.61
CA PRO A 834 -24.93 -41.41 -6.39
C PRO A 834 -25.24 -41.43 -4.90
N SER A 835 -25.75 -40.31 -4.40
CA SER A 835 -26.17 -40.16 -3.01
C SER A 835 -27.15 -41.29 -2.64
N ALA A 836 -26.91 -41.95 -1.51
CA ALA A 836 -27.82 -42.94 -0.98
C ALA A 836 -29.14 -42.26 -0.61
N THR A 837 -30.21 -42.66 -1.30
CA THR A 837 -31.60 -42.29 -1.05
C THR A 837 -31.96 -42.47 0.43
N ILE A 838 -32.32 -41.38 1.12
CA ILE A 838 -33.03 -41.46 2.40
C ILE A 838 -34.44 -42.01 2.11
N PRO A 839 -34.88 -43.10 2.76
CA PRO A 839 -36.21 -43.64 2.54
C PRO A 839 -37.29 -42.67 3.05
N PRO A 840 -38.37 -42.41 2.29
CA PRO A 840 -39.44 -41.52 2.71
C PRO A 840 -40.29 -42.16 3.81
N THR A 841 -40.55 -41.40 4.87
CA THR A 841 -41.58 -41.74 5.87
C THR A 841 -42.95 -41.68 5.21
N ALA A 842 -43.69 -42.78 5.29
CA ALA A 842 -44.94 -43.03 4.58
C ALA A 842 -46.13 -42.17 5.05
N THR A 843 -46.98 -41.77 4.12
CA THR A 843 -48.39 -41.38 4.33
C THR A 843 -49.16 -41.77 3.05
N PRO A 844 -50.42 -42.29 3.13
CA PRO A 844 -50.84 -43.44 2.31
C PRO A 844 -51.34 -43.12 0.89
N SER A 845 -51.23 -44.15 0.05
CA SER A 845 -51.72 -44.25 -1.33
C SER A 845 -53.26 -44.25 -1.41
N PRO A 846 -53.84 -43.80 -2.55
CA PRO A 846 -54.38 -44.81 -3.47
C PRO A 846 -54.10 -44.55 -4.97
N SER A 847 -53.57 -45.61 -5.61
CA SER A 847 -53.77 -46.13 -6.98
C SER A 847 -53.73 -45.20 -8.23
N SER A 848 -52.83 -45.62 -9.13
CA SER A 848 -52.46 -45.16 -10.49
C SER A 848 -53.58 -44.86 -11.50
N PRO A 849 -53.28 -44.00 -12.49
CA PRO A 849 -53.68 -44.19 -13.88
C PRO A 849 -52.46 -44.39 -14.81
N GLY A 850 -52.57 -45.39 -15.69
CA GLY A 850 -51.54 -45.82 -16.64
C GLY A 850 -51.54 -45.10 -18.00
N SER A 851 -50.48 -45.46 -18.74
CA SER A 851 -50.07 -45.21 -20.14
C SER A 851 -51.13 -44.78 -21.18
N PRO A 852 -50.76 -43.97 -22.19
CA PRO A 852 -51.69 -43.44 -23.19
C PRO A 852 -52.05 -44.48 -24.28
N THR A 853 -53.30 -44.43 -24.75
CA THR A 853 -53.84 -45.20 -25.89
C THR A 853 -54.69 -44.26 -26.81
N PRO A 854 -55.00 -44.63 -28.08
CA PRO A 854 -55.05 -43.75 -29.26
C PRO A 854 -56.43 -43.09 -29.52
N PRO A 855 -56.57 -42.24 -30.57
CA PRO A 855 -57.77 -41.42 -30.76
C PRO A 855 -58.97 -42.21 -31.30
N PRO A 856 -60.22 -41.82 -30.98
CA PRO A 856 -61.41 -42.47 -31.51
C PRO A 856 -61.89 -41.91 -32.88
N PRO A 857 -62.65 -42.71 -33.67
CA PRO A 857 -63.20 -42.36 -35.00
C PRO A 857 -64.54 -41.57 -34.92
N PRO A 858 -65.08 -41.09 -36.05
CA PRO A 858 -66.20 -40.14 -36.09
C PRO A 858 -67.57 -40.82 -35.96
N THR A 859 -68.61 -40.09 -35.55
CA THR A 859 -70.02 -40.48 -35.72
C THR A 859 -70.93 -39.24 -35.75
N PRO A 860 -72.15 -39.27 -36.32
CA PRO A 860 -72.57 -38.37 -37.40
C PRO A 860 -73.67 -37.37 -37.03
N SER A 861 -73.73 -36.30 -37.85
CA SER A 861 -74.84 -35.42 -38.28
C SER A 861 -76.19 -35.47 -37.53
N VAL A 862 -76.73 -34.30 -37.17
CA VAL A 862 -77.98 -33.71 -37.73
C VAL A 862 -77.97 -32.17 -37.56
N THR A 863 -78.27 -31.47 -38.66
CA THR A 863 -78.47 -30.01 -38.92
C THR A 863 -79.83 -29.50 -38.33
N PRO A 864 -80.32 -28.24 -38.47
CA PRO A 864 -79.73 -26.99 -38.99
C PRO A 864 -80.09 -25.65 -38.26
N THR A 865 -79.42 -24.59 -38.72
CA THR A 865 -79.91 -23.21 -38.99
C THR A 865 -80.03 -22.15 -37.86
N PRO A 866 -79.98 -20.84 -38.21
CA PRO A 866 -79.07 -19.89 -37.59
C PRO A 866 -79.76 -18.62 -37.07
N GLY A 867 -79.03 -17.73 -36.39
CA GLY A 867 -79.53 -16.38 -36.21
C GLY A 867 -78.71 -15.45 -35.33
N VAL A 868 -78.16 -14.43 -35.99
CA VAL A 868 -78.18 -13.02 -35.57
C VAL A 868 -77.00 -12.51 -34.70
N VAL A 869 -76.42 -11.45 -35.24
CA VAL A 869 -75.37 -10.49 -34.82
C VAL A 869 -76.09 -9.21 -34.31
N PRO A 870 -75.49 -8.12 -33.78
CA PRO A 870 -74.46 -7.78 -32.75
C PRO A 870 -75.18 -7.01 -31.58
N PRO A 871 -74.74 -5.88 -30.92
CA PRO A 871 -73.45 -5.16 -30.81
C PRO A 871 -73.05 -4.55 -29.41
N VAL A 872 -71.74 -4.26 -29.26
CA VAL A 872 -71.07 -2.96 -28.88
C VAL A 872 -71.23 -2.30 -27.47
N ASP A 873 -70.14 -1.59 -27.11
CA ASP A 873 -69.95 -0.47 -26.15
C ASP A 873 -69.71 -0.78 -24.66
N LEU A 874 -69.01 0.03 -23.85
CA LEU A 874 -67.96 1.08 -23.94
C LEU A 874 -67.76 1.54 -22.48
N ALA A 875 -66.58 2.10 -22.15
CA ALA A 875 -66.40 3.15 -21.12
C ALA A 875 -66.54 2.71 -19.63
N LEU A 876 -66.03 3.39 -18.58
CA LEU A 876 -65.09 4.49 -18.36
C LEU A 876 -64.85 4.53 -16.81
N THR A 877 -63.64 4.89 -16.38
CA THR A 877 -63.29 5.79 -15.25
C THR A 877 -63.76 5.61 -13.79
N MET A 878 -62.75 5.66 -12.90
CA MET A 878 -62.52 6.64 -11.81
C MET A 878 -62.99 6.42 -10.36
N THR A 879 -62.04 6.75 -9.48
CA THR A 879 -62.06 7.56 -8.24
C THR A 879 -62.19 6.94 -6.84
N ASP A 880 -61.18 7.32 -6.04
CA ASP A 880 -61.13 7.76 -4.64
C ASP A 880 -61.31 6.81 -3.43
N SER A 881 -60.22 6.78 -2.63
CA SER A 881 -60.03 6.89 -1.15
C SER A 881 -61.26 7.07 -0.22
N PRO A 882 -61.14 6.97 1.13
CA PRO A 882 -59.98 6.64 2.00
C PRO A 882 -60.28 5.66 3.19
N ASP A 883 -59.23 5.18 3.88
CA ASP A 883 -58.98 4.89 5.33
C ASP A 883 -60.14 4.75 6.38
N PRO A 884 -59.95 4.25 7.64
CA PRO A 884 -58.82 3.52 8.28
C PRO A 884 -59.19 2.46 9.39
N VAL A 885 -58.15 1.95 10.10
CA VAL A 885 -58.05 1.51 11.53
C VAL A 885 -58.84 0.28 12.07
N THR A 886 -58.13 -0.72 12.61
CA THR A 886 -58.22 -1.27 14.01
C THR A 886 -57.07 -2.27 14.24
N VAL A 887 -56.07 -2.04 15.10
CA VAL A 887 -55.95 -2.33 16.55
C VAL A 887 -56.55 -3.68 16.99
N GLY A 888 -55.70 -4.54 17.55
CA GLY A 888 -56.08 -5.74 18.29
C GLY A 888 -54.90 -6.38 19.03
N ASN A 889 -54.80 -6.07 20.32
CA ASN A 889 -53.84 -6.60 21.31
C ASN A 889 -54.10 -8.06 21.73
N HIS A 890 -53.11 -8.59 22.46
CA HIS A 890 -53.11 -9.74 23.39
C HIS A 890 -52.97 -11.12 22.71
N LEU A 891 -51.95 -11.92 23.01
CA LEU A 891 -51.38 -12.29 24.32
C LEU A 891 -49.85 -12.40 24.32
#